data_AF-A0A182RCA3-F1
#
_entry.id   AF-A0A182RCA3-F1
#
_cell.length_a   1.000
_cell.length_b   1.000
_cell.length_c   1.000
_cell.angle_alpha   90.00
_cell.angle_beta   90.00
_cell.angle_gamma   90.00
#
_symmetry.space_group_name_H-M   'P 1'
#
loop_
_entity.id
_entity.type
_entity.pdbx_description
1 polymer ?
#
loop_
_entity_poly.entity_id
_entity_poly.type
_entity_poly.pdbx_seq_one_letter_code
_entity_poly.pdbx_strand_id
1 'polypeptide(L)'
;MSSLNRELSEDSAFAAGRNSWNRHYHNSVVQPLLTDLYQITMAYAYWKSGKIDDHAVFDLFFRTNPFQGEFTIFAGLEECLKFLDSFHYSETDIEYLKHALPQGIEDEFEYLSQLTAKDVTLYAIEEGSVAFPRVPLIKVAGPLIIVQLLETTLLTLVNYASLMATNAARYRMVAGKHIHLLEFGLRRAQGPDGGLSASKYSYIGGFDGTSNVLAGKLFNIPVKGTHAHAYITSFTGIDELKTRVLQHKEDGTTRDLLELAMEHRAALASVLDVSTDESSEGELAAMVSFAIAFPDGFMALVDTYDVKSDKLLGEPTEELCDPTDSVVCDSSCLGRLHDQAEEELMHTSNTITNTLPEIPEEECNGCCAEDEENRCAQHAEPEAGEEEEEVQEEENADEESNEQPEQEPDESCHDPPPSITVEDEESTPVVDPELTMKESDENGNEDIEDQNARKATDEGIELEAQNDTEAPEGEDEITRCSNCEALNTMIHHLKTVGKSFRSGLLNFCAVALALNDQGYRAIGIRIDSGDLAYLSCLARETFERIAERFKLPWFSKLTIVASNDINEDTILSLNEQGHKIDCFGIGTHLVTCQRQPALGCVYKMVEINNQPRIKLSQDVGKVTMPGSKNVFRLYGADGHALIDLLQRVDENPPEVGQKVLCRHPFQESKRAYVIPTQVEPLYRVYWTEGRVAQVLPSLEEVRERVQASLRTLRQDHKRTLNPTPYKVAVSDNLYNFIHELWLQNAPIGELS
;
A
#
# COMPACT_ATOMS: atom_id res chain seq x y z
N MET A 1 -21.92 -19.71 19.73
CA MET A 1 -21.09 -19.98 18.53
C MET A 1 -21.86 -20.75 17.43
N SER A 2 -23.20 -20.78 17.42
CA SER A 2 -23.98 -21.57 16.44
C SER A 2 -25.04 -20.78 15.65
N SER A 3 -25.20 -19.46 15.90
CA SER A 3 -26.11 -18.59 15.15
C SER A 3 -25.46 -17.97 13.91
N LEU A 4 -24.28 -17.34 14.05
CA LEU A 4 -23.57 -16.67 12.93
C LEU A 4 -23.32 -17.58 11.72
N ASN A 5 -23.06 -18.88 11.94
CA ASN A 5 -22.73 -19.81 10.85
C ASN A 5 -23.95 -20.24 10.02
N ARG A 6 -25.18 -19.84 10.38
CA ARG A 6 -26.39 -20.28 9.68
C ARG A 6 -26.84 -19.33 8.57
N GLU A 7 -26.70 -18.03 8.78
CA GLU A 7 -27.03 -17.00 7.78
C GLU A 7 -26.12 -17.10 6.52
N LEU A 8 -24.90 -17.61 6.69
CA LEU A 8 -23.97 -17.92 5.59
C LEU A 8 -24.41 -19.07 4.65
N SER A 9 -25.53 -19.76 4.93
CA SER A 9 -25.97 -20.91 4.13
C SER A 9 -27.12 -20.62 3.15
N GLU A 10 -28.03 -19.70 3.50
CA GLU A 10 -29.23 -19.42 2.70
C GLU A 10 -28.94 -18.45 1.54
N ASP A 11 -27.84 -17.70 1.59
CA ASP A 11 -27.40 -16.79 0.52
C ASP A 11 -26.92 -17.54 -0.75
N SER A 12 -26.70 -18.85 -0.65
CA SER A 12 -26.17 -19.70 -1.74
C SER A 12 -27.01 -19.69 -3.03
N ALA A 13 -28.35 -19.64 -2.91
CA ALA A 13 -29.25 -19.55 -4.07
C ALA A 13 -29.19 -18.18 -4.76
N PHE A 14 -28.92 -17.10 -4.01
CA PHE A 14 -28.78 -15.75 -4.55
C PHE A 14 -27.37 -15.50 -5.10
N ALA A 15 -26.34 -16.09 -4.47
CA ALA A 15 -24.94 -16.03 -4.91
C ALA A 15 -24.73 -16.70 -6.28
N ALA A 16 -25.41 -17.81 -6.57
CA ALA A 16 -25.37 -18.47 -7.87
C ALA A 16 -25.74 -17.53 -9.05
N GLY A 17 -26.63 -16.56 -8.80
CA GLY A 17 -27.02 -15.54 -9.77
C GLY A 17 -26.08 -14.33 -9.86
N ARG A 18 -25.11 -14.16 -8.94
CA ARG A 18 -24.13 -13.05 -8.96
C ARG A 18 -22.96 -13.34 -9.91
N ASN A 19 -22.55 -14.61 -10.02
CA ASN A 19 -21.40 -15.02 -10.82
C ASN A 19 -21.54 -14.79 -12.35
N SER A 20 -22.75 -14.54 -12.88
CA SER A 20 -22.95 -14.19 -14.28
C SER A 20 -22.60 -12.72 -14.60
N TRP A 21 -22.78 -11.79 -13.65
CA TRP A 21 -22.51 -10.36 -13.86
C TRP A 21 -21.01 -10.08 -13.99
N ASN A 22 -20.20 -10.75 -13.18
CA ASN A 22 -18.75 -10.52 -13.12
C ASN A 22 -18.04 -10.85 -14.45
N ARG A 23 -18.53 -11.87 -15.19
CA ARG A 23 -18.00 -12.25 -16.51
C ARG A 23 -18.31 -11.28 -17.65
N HIS A 24 -19.23 -10.33 -17.45
CA HIS A 24 -19.67 -9.39 -18.49
C HIS A 24 -19.39 -7.93 -18.14
N TYR A 25 -18.72 -7.63 -17.02
CA TYR A 25 -18.18 -6.30 -16.77
C TYR A 25 -16.91 -6.11 -17.61
N HIS A 26 -17.00 -5.22 -18.60
CA HIS A 26 -15.88 -4.72 -19.39
C HIS A 26 -15.69 -3.23 -19.08
N ASN A 27 -14.46 -2.84 -18.75
CA ASN A 27 -14.12 -1.44 -18.51
C ASN A 27 -13.93 -0.73 -19.87
N SER A 28 -14.86 0.16 -20.23
CA SER A 28 -14.86 0.86 -21.53
C SER A 28 -13.70 1.85 -21.75
N VAL A 29 -12.86 2.09 -20.74
CA VAL A 29 -11.59 2.83 -20.88
C VAL A 29 -10.47 1.92 -21.42
N VAL A 30 -10.57 0.61 -21.23
CA VAL A 30 -9.55 -0.38 -21.59
C VAL A 30 -9.78 -0.87 -23.02
N GLN A 31 -9.24 -0.11 -23.98
CA GLN A 31 -9.41 -0.31 -25.42
C GLN A 31 -8.12 0.04 -26.17
N PRO A 32 -7.96 -0.26 -27.48
CA PRO A 32 -6.68 -0.10 -28.19
C PRO A 32 -6.16 1.33 -28.33
N LEU A 33 -6.97 2.38 -28.09
CA LEU A 33 -6.48 3.76 -27.92
C LEU A 33 -5.97 4.10 -26.51
N LEU A 34 -6.04 3.18 -25.53
CA LEU A 34 -5.36 3.31 -24.23
C LEU A 34 -3.86 2.98 -24.41
N THR A 35 -3.20 3.77 -25.25
CA THR A 35 -1.84 3.59 -25.73
C THR A 35 -1.20 4.94 -26.08
N ASP A 36 0.12 4.98 -26.19
CA ASP A 36 0.84 6.20 -26.56
C ASP A 36 0.89 6.40 -28.08
N LEU A 37 0.88 7.65 -28.57
CA LEU A 37 0.96 7.95 -30.00
C LEU A 37 2.18 7.31 -30.69
N TYR A 38 3.31 7.15 -29.98
CA TYR A 38 4.50 6.51 -30.52
C TYR A 38 4.32 5.00 -30.78
N GLN A 39 3.36 4.34 -30.13
CA GLN A 39 3.01 2.94 -30.42
C GLN A 39 2.34 2.82 -31.79
N ILE A 40 1.46 3.79 -32.13
CA ILE A 40 0.82 3.85 -33.46
C ILE A 40 1.82 4.21 -34.56
N THR A 41 2.73 5.16 -34.34
CA THR A 41 3.76 5.48 -35.35
C THR A 41 4.75 4.33 -35.56
N MET A 42 5.09 3.57 -34.51
CA MET A 42 5.86 2.31 -34.67
C MET A 42 5.07 1.23 -35.40
N ALA A 43 3.76 1.08 -35.15
CA ALA A 43 2.91 0.13 -35.87
C ALA A 43 2.86 0.45 -37.38
N TYR A 44 2.65 1.72 -37.75
CA TYR A 44 2.73 2.16 -39.15
C TYR A 44 4.13 1.96 -39.75
N ALA A 45 5.21 2.18 -38.98
CA ALA A 45 6.57 1.91 -39.44
C ALA A 45 6.84 0.41 -39.66
N TYR A 46 6.27 -0.49 -38.85
CA TYR A 46 6.32 -1.94 -39.09
C TYR A 46 5.49 -2.35 -40.30
N TRP A 47 4.29 -1.79 -40.47
CA TRP A 47 3.47 -1.98 -41.66
C TRP A 47 4.23 -1.58 -42.93
N LYS A 48 4.73 -0.33 -42.99
CA LYS A 48 5.45 0.23 -44.15
C LYS A 48 6.80 -0.47 -44.44
N SER A 49 7.38 -1.14 -43.45
CA SER A 49 8.61 -1.94 -43.62
C SER A 49 8.37 -3.44 -43.83
N GLY A 50 7.12 -3.87 -43.98
CA GLY A 50 6.75 -5.27 -44.27
C GLY A 50 6.94 -6.23 -43.09
N LYS A 51 6.89 -5.73 -41.85
CA LYS A 51 7.14 -6.47 -40.59
C LYS A 51 5.88 -6.80 -39.80
N ILE A 52 4.74 -6.83 -40.47
CA ILE A 52 3.44 -7.21 -39.89
C ILE A 52 3.51 -8.65 -39.37
N ASP A 53 4.06 -9.54 -40.21
CA ASP A 53 4.13 -10.99 -39.99
C ASP A 53 5.40 -11.45 -39.23
N ASP A 54 6.30 -10.53 -38.84
CA ASP A 54 7.44 -10.85 -37.99
C ASP A 54 6.91 -11.40 -36.64
N HIS A 55 7.31 -12.60 -36.22
CA HIS A 55 6.85 -13.19 -34.97
C HIS A 55 7.77 -12.81 -33.80
N ALA A 56 7.27 -12.08 -32.81
CA ALA A 56 8.04 -11.57 -31.68
C ALA A 56 7.61 -12.15 -30.34
N VAL A 57 8.52 -12.10 -29.35
CA VAL A 57 8.25 -12.48 -27.95
C VAL A 57 8.68 -11.34 -27.02
N PHE A 58 7.80 -10.97 -26.10
CA PHE A 58 7.98 -9.90 -25.12
C PHE A 58 7.76 -10.41 -23.69
N ASP A 59 8.62 -9.97 -22.77
CA ASP A 59 8.50 -10.25 -21.32
C ASP A 59 8.04 -8.99 -20.56
N LEU A 60 7.01 -9.11 -19.72
CA LEU A 60 6.54 -8.09 -18.78
C LEU A 60 7.07 -8.41 -17.37
N PHE A 61 7.99 -7.60 -16.84
CA PHE A 61 8.61 -7.81 -15.52
C PHE A 61 8.88 -6.49 -14.80
N PHE A 62 9.05 -6.49 -13.48
CA PHE A 62 9.51 -5.32 -12.71
C PHE A 62 10.97 -5.46 -12.25
N ARG A 63 11.63 -4.34 -11.94
CA ARG A 63 13.07 -4.32 -11.58
C ARG A 63 13.37 -4.33 -10.09
N THR A 64 12.41 -3.95 -9.26
CA THR A 64 12.55 -3.77 -7.79
C THR A 64 11.19 -4.02 -7.13
N ASN A 65 11.17 -4.78 -6.02
CA ASN A 65 9.97 -4.92 -5.21
C ASN A 65 9.52 -3.54 -4.65
N PRO A 66 8.21 -3.29 -4.48
CA PRO A 66 7.72 -2.00 -4.02
C PRO A 66 7.84 -1.85 -2.49
N PHE A 67 7.70 -0.61 -2.01
CA PHE A 67 7.62 -0.26 -0.59
C PHE A 67 8.83 -0.73 0.26
N GLN A 68 9.99 -0.91 -0.37
CA GLN A 68 11.21 -1.49 0.22
C GLN A 68 10.98 -2.92 0.81
N GLY A 69 9.95 -3.64 0.32
CA GLY A 69 9.73 -5.05 0.62
C GLY A 69 10.57 -5.98 -0.26
N GLU A 70 10.44 -7.29 -0.05
CA GLU A 70 11.13 -8.31 -0.85
C GLU A 70 10.19 -9.30 -1.57
N PHE A 71 8.91 -8.95 -1.70
CA PHE A 71 7.95 -9.66 -2.56
C PHE A 71 7.00 -8.66 -3.23
N THR A 72 6.39 -9.09 -4.34
CA THR A 72 5.26 -8.44 -5.00
C THR A 72 4.16 -9.48 -5.20
N ILE A 73 2.89 -9.10 -5.06
CA ILE A 73 1.73 -9.92 -5.44
C ILE A 73 1.37 -9.59 -6.88
N PHE A 74 1.35 -10.60 -7.77
CA PHE A 74 0.91 -10.40 -9.14
C PHE A 74 -0.61 -10.31 -9.25
N ALA A 75 -1.10 -9.24 -9.88
CA ALA A 75 -2.51 -9.05 -10.22
C ALA A 75 -2.69 -8.21 -11.49
N GLY A 76 -3.91 -8.22 -12.05
CA GLY A 76 -4.32 -7.54 -13.28
C GLY A 76 -4.59 -8.48 -14.45
N LEU A 77 -4.34 -9.79 -14.31
CA LEU A 77 -4.40 -10.76 -15.42
C LEU A 77 -5.83 -10.91 -15.99
N GLU A 78 -6.85 -10.93 -15.13
CA GLU A 78 -8.25 -10.99 -15.58
C GLU A 78 -8.61 -9.85 -16.56
N GLU A 79 -8.21 -8.62 -16.27
CA GLU A 79 -8.51 -7.45 -17.12
C GLU A 79 -7.64 -7.45 -18.39
N CYS A 80 -6.39 -7.91 -18.32
CA CYS A 80 -5.55 -8.14 -19.50
C CYS A 80 -6.20 -9.13 -20.48
N LEU A 81 -6.85 -10.19 -19.97
CA LEU A 81 -7.52 -11.19 -20.81
C LEU A 81 -8.83 -10.67 -21.40
N LYS A 82 -9.60 -9.86 -20.66
CA LYS A 82 -10.77 -9.14 -21.20
C LYS A 82 -10.39 -8.16 -22.31
N PHE A 83 -9.23 -7.50 -22.19
CA PHE A 83 -8.71 -6.59 -23.21
C PHE A 83 -8.30 -7.34 -24.50
N LEU A 84 -7.70 -8.53 -24.41
CA LEU A 84 -7.43 -9.36 -25.60
C LEU A 84 -8.73 -9.84 -26.27
N ASP A 85 -9.75 -10.17 -25.49
CA ASP A 85 -11.06 -10.62 -25.98
C ASP A 85 -11.83 -9.53 -26.74
N SER A 86 -11.64 -8.25 -26.37
CA SER A 86 -12.25 -7.09 -27.05
C SER A 86 -11.32 -6.33 -28.01
N PHE A 87 -10.09 -6.80 -28.25
CA PHE A 87 -9.10 -6.07 -29.06
C PHE A 87 -9.51 -5.95 -30.53
N HIS A 88 -10.08 -4.79 -30.90
CA HIS A 88 -10.20 -4.29 -32.27
C HIS A 88 -10.19 -2.76 -32.29
N TYR A 89 -9.75 -2.16 -33.39
CA TYR A 89 -9.97 -0.72 -33.65
C TYR A 89 -11.35 -0.51 -34.30
N SER A 90 -12.11 0.47 -33.82
CA SER A 90 -13.37 0.89 -34.46
C SER A 90 -13.12 1.84 -35.63
N GLU A 91 -14.14 2.04 -36.47
CA GLU A 91 -14.08 3.01 -37.59
C GLU A 91 -13.76 4.43 -37.10
N THR A 92 -14.34 4.83 -35.96
CA THR A 92 -14.08 6.12 -35.30
C THR A 92 -12.68 6.24 -34.71
N ASP A 93 -12.08 5.13 -34.23
CA ASP A 93 -10.69 5.16 -33.75
C ASP A 93 -9.73 5.37 -34.91
N ILE A 94 -10.01 4.75 -36.06
CA ILE A 94 -9.20 4.88 -37.28
C ILE A 94 -9.34 6.28 -37.88
N GLU A 95 -10.55 6.84 -37.92
CA GLU A 95 -10.79 8.24 -38.32
C GLU A 95 -10.03 9.22 -37.42
N TYR A 96 -10.07 9.02 -36.10
CA TYR A 96 -9.26 9.80 -35.16
C TYR A 96 -7.75 9.67 -35.42
N LEU A 97 -7.23 8.45 -35.61
CA LEU A 97 -5.80 8.22 -35.85
C LEU A 97 -5.32 8.84 -37.17
N LYS A 98 -6.13 8.84 -38.23
CA LYS A 98 -5.85 9.56 -39.49
C LYS A 98 -5.63 11.07 -39.27
N HIS A 99 -6.38 11.67 -38.34
CA HIS A 99 -6.24 13.09 -37.98
C HIS A 99 -5.12 13.37 -36.96
N ALA A 100 -4.79 12.40 -36.10
CA ALA A 100 -3.80 12.56 -35.03
C ALA A 100 -2.33 12.33 -35.49
N LEU A 101 -2.13 11.72 -36.66
CA LEU A 101 -0.81 11.38 -37.18
C LEU A 101 -0.21 12.48 -38.08
N PRO A 102 1.13 12.51 -38.26
CA PRO A 102 1.81 13.53 -39.07
C PRO A 102 1.29 13.65 -40.51
N GLN A 103 1.16 14.88 -40.99
CA GLN A 103 0.82 15.20 -42.38
C GLN A 103 1.84 14.59 -43.35
N GLY A 104 1.36 14.08 -44.50
CA GLY A 104 2.19 13.42 -45.50
C GLY A 104 2.35 11.90 -45.34
N ILE A 105 1.64 11.29 -44.39
CA ILE A 105 1.47 9.84 -44.29
C ILE A 105 0.45 9.35 -45.33
N GLU A 106 0.64 8.12 -45.85
CA GLU A 106 -0.31 7.44 -46.74
C GLU A 106 -1.58 7.05 -45.97
N ASP A 107 -2.76 7.19 -46.58
CA ASP A 107 -4.06 6.94 -45.92
C ASP A 107 -4.41 5.43 -45.77
N GLU A 108 -3.39 4.59 -45.67
CA GLU A 108 -3.45 3.13 -45.79
C GLU A 108 -3.59 2.47 -44.40
N PHE A 109 -4.62 2.89 -43.67
CA PHE A 109 -4.92 2.45 -42.29
C PHE A 109 -5.75 1.16 -42.19
N GLU A 110 -6.11 0.53 -43.31
CA GLU A 110 -6.95 -0.68 -43.33
C GLU A 110 -6.34 -1.85 -42.54
N TYR A 111 -5.01 -1.90 -42.38
CA TYR A 111 -4.38 -2.92 -41.55
C TYR A 111 -4.83 -2.87 -40.07
N LEU A 112 -5.17 -1.70 -39.53
CA LEU A 112 -5.60 -1.55 -38.12
C LEU A 112 -6.97 -2.18 -37.86
N SER A 113 -7.93 -2.06 -38.78
CA SER A 113 -9.26 -2.69 -38.62
C SER A 113 -9.21 -4.21 -38.71
N GLN A 114 -8.14 -4.76 -39.29
CA GLN A 114 -7.90 -6.21 -39.41
C GLN A 114 -7.11 -6.81 -38.23
N LEU A 115 -6.51 -5.99 -37.34
CA LEU A 115 -5.78 -6.49 -36.18
C LEU A 115 -6.74 -7.04 -35.11
N THR A 116 -6.48 -8.26 -34.67
CA THR A 116 -7.17 -8.90 -33.53
C THR A 116 -6.16 -9.67 -32.68
N ALA A 117 -6.42 -9.88 -31.39
CA ALA A 117 -5.53 -10.66 -30.53
C ALA A 117 -5.48 -12.17 -30.85
N LYS A 118 -6.03 -12.63 -31.98
CA LYS A 118 -6.27 -14.04 -32.27
C LYS A 118 -5.00 -14.88 -32.31
N ASP A 119 -4.00 -14.42 -33.04
CA ASP A 119 -2.74 -15.14 -33.26
C ASP A 119 -1.67 -14.80 -32.20
N VAL A 120 -2.09 -14.17 -31.10
CA VAL A 120 -1.30 -13.95 -29.89
C VAL A 120 -1.43 -15.16 -28.95
N THR A 121 -0.34 -15.52 -28.27
CA THR A 121 -0.35 -16.44 -27.13
C THR A 121 0.21 -15.73 -25.90
N LEU A 122 -0.57 -15.72 -24.80
CA LEU A 122 -0.19 -15.12 -23.52
C LEU A 122 0.09 -16.23 -22.49
N TYR A 123 1.31 -16.25 -21.99
CA TYR A 123 1.74 -17.02 -20.82
C TYR A 123 1.75 -16.09 -19.61
N ALA A 124 1.28 -16.55 -18.46
CA ALA A 124 1.40 -15.79 -17.21
C ALA A 124 1.65 -16.71 -16.02
N ILE A 125 2.18 -16.14 -14.94
CA ILE A 125 2.13 -16.77 -13.61
C ILE A 125 0.70 -16.65 -13.05
N GLU A 126 0.30 -17.47 -12.08
CA GLU A 126 -1.07 -17.37 -11.54
C GLU A 126 -1.32 -16.05 -10.81
N GLU A 127 -2.42 -15.37 -11.13
CA GLU A 127 -2.88 -14.17 -10.41
C GLU A 127 -3.14 -14.47 -8.92
N GLY A 128 -2.58 -13.63 -8.05
CA GLY A 128 -2.47 -13.84 -6.61
C GLY A 128 -1.16 -14.50 -6.14
N SER A 129 -0.24 -14.87 -7.04
CA SER A 129 1.06 -15.44 -6.64
C SER A 129 2.06 -14.37 -6.17
N VAL A 130 2.95 -14.76 -5.25
CA VAL A 130 4.18 -13.98 -4.99
C VAL A 130 5.11 -14.06 -6.20
N ALA A 131 5.63 -12.89 -6.59
CA ALA A 131 6.49 -12.66 -7.73
C ALA A 131 7.68 -11.77 -7.33
N PHE A 132 8.74 -11.81 -8.13
CA PHE A 132 10.04 -11.23 -7.79
C PHE A 132 10.68 -10.48 -8.97
N PRO A 133 11.60 -9.54 -8.70
CA PRO A 133 12.25 -8.75 -9.74
C PRO A 133 12.87 -9.61 -10.84
N ARG A 134 12.76 -9.16 -12.10
CA ARG A 134 13.30 -9.80 -13.31
C ARG A 134 12.67 -11.14 -13.70
N VAL A 135 11.82 -11.75 -12.87
CA VAL A 135 10.91 -12.81 -13.30
C VAL A 135 9.79 -12.17 -14.12
N PRO A 136 9.53 -12.58 -15.37
CA PRO A 136 8.37 -12.08 -16.09
C PRO A 136 7.07 -12.60 -15.48
N LEU A 137 6.13 -11.69 -15.30
CA LEU A 137 4.77 -11.94 -14.81
C LEU A 137 3.90 -12.47 -15.95
N ILE A 138 4.11 -11.88 -17.13
CA ILE A 138 3.45 -12.20 -18.38
C ILE A 138 4.54 -12.30 -19.46
N LYS A 139 4.45 -13.31 -20.33
CA LYS A 139 5.20 -13.44 -21.58
C LYS A 139 4.21 -13.50 -22.74
N VAL A 140 4.34 -12.60 -23.69
CA VAL A 140 3.45 -12.47 -24.86
C VAL A 140 4.22 -12.87 -26.12
N ALA A 141 3.62 -13.70 -26.97
CA ALA A 141 4.20 -14.12 -28.25
C ALA A 141 3.16 -13.99 -29.38
N GLY A 142 3.57 -13.59 -30.58
CA GLY A 142 2.67 -13.42 -31.73
C GLY A 142 3.21 -12.44 -32.77
N PRO A 143 2.37 -11.99 -33.73
CA PRO A 143 2.76 -10.99 -34.74
C PRO A 143 3.22 -9.67 -34.11
N LEU A 144 4.39 -9.18 -34.53
CA LEU A 144 5.14 -8.06 -33.95
C LEU A 144 4.28 -6.83 -33.72
N ILE A 145 3.51 -6.44 -34.74
CA ILE A 145 2.68 -5.23 -34.70
C ILE A 145 1.63 -5.30 -33.59
N ILE A 146 1.04 -6.48 -33.37
CA ILE A 146 0.01 -6.71 -32.36
C ILE A 146 0.66 -6.75 -30.98
N VAL A 147 1.70 -7.56 -30.81
CA VAL A 147 2.35 -7.71 -29.48
C VAL A 147 3.11 -6.46 -29.02
N GLN A 148 3.47 -5.54 -29.92
CA GLN A 148 3.97 -4.21 -29.56
C GLN A 148 2.83 -3.28 -29.10
N LEU A 149 1.70 -3.22 -29.82
CA LEU A 149 0.56 -2.36 -29.48
C LEU A 149 -0.04 -2.67 -28.09
N LEU A 150 0.11 -3.91 -27.61
CA LEU A 150 -0.29 -4.32 -26.26
C LEU A 150 0.57 -3.73 -25.11
N GLU A 151 1.75 -3.15 -25.38
CA GLU A 151 2.71 -2.71 -24.33
C GLU A 151 2.07 -1.78 -23.29
N THR A 152 1.53 -0.64 -23.72
CA THR A 152 1.07 0.42 -22.80
C THR A 152 -0.17 -0.01 -22.02
N THR A 153 -1.12 -0.73 -22.63
CA THR A 153 -2.32 -1.23 -21.94
C THR A 153 -1.99 -2.31 -20.91
N LEU A 154 -1.18 -3.32 -21.28
CA LEU A 154 -0.79 -4.39 -20.34
C LEU A 154 0.05 -3.83 -19.18
N LEU A 155 0.94 -2.88 -19.44
CA LEU A 155 1.69 -2.19 -18.38
C LEU A 155 0.76 -1.41 -17.44
N THR A 156 -0.26 -0.73 -17.96
CA THR A 156 -1.24 0.02 -17.15
C THR A 156 -2.01 -0.91 -16.21
N LEU A 157 -2.57 -1.99 -16.76
CA LEU A 157 -3.38 -2.97 -16.00
C LEU A 157 -2.56 -3.70 -14.93
N VAL A 158 -1.34 -4.14 -15.25
CA VAL A 158 -0.51 -4.94 -14.32
C VAL A 158 0.18 -4.08 -13.25
N ASN A 159 0.67 -2.87 -13.58
CA ASN A 159 1.38 -2.03 -12.61
C ASN A 159 0.50 -1.69 -11.40
N TYR A 160 -0.69 -1.12 -11.64
CA TYR A 160 -1.54 -0.65 -10.54
C TYR A 160 -2.13 -1.82 -9.74
N ALA A 161 -2.62 -2.86 -10.42
CA ALA A 161 -3.20 -4.03 -9.77
C ALA A 161 -2.20 -4.75 -8.85
N SER A 162 -0.99 -5.05 -9.36
CA SER A 162 0.05 -5.72 -8.59
C SER A 162 0.56 -4.84 -7.42
N LEU A 163 0.68 -3.53 -7.63
CA LEU A 163 1.06 -2.58 -6.59
C LEU A 163 0.02 -2.54 -5.46
N MET A 164 -1.26 -2.38 -5.80
CA MET A 164 -2.38 -2.33 -4.85
C MET A 164 -2.50 -3.63 -4.05
N ALA A 165 -2.45 -4.79 -4.72
CA ALA A 165 -2.50 -6.09 -4.05
C ALA A 165 -1.31 -6.30 -3.09
N THR A 166 -0.12 -5.83 -3.48
CA THR A 166 1.08 -5.88 -2.60
C THR A 166 0.94 -4.95 -1.40
N ASN A 167 0.46 -3.71 -1.61
CA ASN A 167 0.24 -2.75 -0.54
C ASN A 167 -0.76 -3.32 0.49
N ALA A 168 -1.91 -3.78 0.02
CA ALA A 168 -2.95 -4.38 0.86
C ALA A 168 -2.50 -5.64 1.61
N ALA A 169 -1.64 -6.47 1.00
CA ALA A 169 -1.04 -7.62 1.68
C ALA A 169 -0.11 -7.18 2.84
N ARG A 170 0.65 -6.10 2.69
CA ARG A 170 1.49 -5.53 3.76
C ARG A 170 0.66 -4.99 4.92
N TYR A 171 -0.41 -4.24 4.64
CA TYR A 171 -1.40 -3.83 5.66
C TYR A 171 -1.97 -5.02 6.44
N ARG A 172 -2.36 -6.10 5.75
CA ARG A 172 -2.84 -7.34 6.39
C ARG A 172 -1.75 -8.02 7.22
N MET A 173 -0.48 -7.92 6.84
CA MET A 173 0.64 -8.47 7.62
C MET A 173 0.90 -7.69 8.92
N VAL A 174 0.78 -6.35 8.93
CA VAL A 174 0.98 -5.54 10.15
C VAL A 174 -0.25 -5.47 11.06
N ALA A 175 -1.47 -5.47 10.51
CA ALA A 175 -2.71 -5.55 11.30
C ALA A 175 -3.04 -6.97 11.81
N GLY A 176 -2.38 -7.99 11.25
CA GLY A 176 -2.62 -9.39 11.60
C GLY A 176 -3.99 -9.92 11.14
N LYS A 177 -4.39 -11.06 11.73
CA LYS A 177 -5.57 -11.84 11.30
C LYS A 177 -6.86 -11.55 12.08
N HIS A 178 -6.78 -10.76 13.15
CA HIS A 178 -7.89 -10.57 14.09
C HIS A 178 -8.53 -9.18 14.01
N ILE A 179 -7.83 -8.20 13.43
CA ILE A 179 -8.35 -6.88 13.13
C ILE A 179 -8.97 -6.89 11.73
N HIS A 180 -10.15 -6.30 11.58
CA HIS A 180 -10.78 -6.12 10.27
C HIS A 180 -10.16 -4.97 9.47
N LEU A 181 -10.04 -5.15 8.16
CA LEU A 181 -9.49 -4.12 7.26
C LEU A 181 -10.52 -3.72 6.19
N LEU A 182 -10.88 -2.44 6.16
CA LEU A 182 -11.85 -1.88 5.21
C LEU A 182 -11.22 -0.79 4.34
N GLU A 183 -11.50 -0.83 3.03
CA GLU A 183 -11.03 0.17 2.07
C GLU A 183 -12.03 1.34 1.99
N PHE A 184 -11.63 2.50 2.52
CA PHE A 184 -12.42 3.73 2.60
C PHE A 184 -11.85 4.87 1.73
N GLY A 185 -11.02 4.51 0.75
CA GLY A 185 -10.19 5.43 -0.04
C GLY A 185 -10.80 5.91 -1.36
N LEU A 186 -11.88 5.30 -1.85
CA LEU A 186 -12.59 5.69 -3.10
C LEU A 186 -12.57 7.20 -3.42
N ARG A 187 -12.88 8.07 -2.45
CA ARG A 187 -12.90 9.55 -2.59
C ARG A 187 -11.53 10.23 -2.83
N ARG A 188 -10.44 9.46 -2.84
CA ARG A 188 -9.03 9.87 -3.05
C ARG A 188 -8.33 9.00 -4.10
N ALA A 189 -9.02 8.03 -4.71
CA ALA A 189 -8.43 7.15 -5.72
C ALA A 189 -8.17 7.90 -7.04
N GLN A 190 -7.25 7.40 -7.84
CA GLN A 190 -6.71 8.12 -9.00
C GLN A 190 -7.44 7.77 -10.31
N GLY A 191 -8.15 8.74 -10.88
CA GLY A 191 -8.88 8.56 -12.15
C GLY A 191 -10.20 7.77 -12.03
N PRO A 192 -10.93 7.61 -13.14
CA PRO A 192 -12.30 7.08 -13.13
C PRO A 192 -12.40 5.61 -12.72
N ASP A 193 -11.44 4.76 -13.12
CA ASP A 193 -11.40 3.34 -12.71
C ASP A 193 -10.63 3.11 -11.40
N GLY A 194 -9.71 4.02 -11.02
CA GLY A 194 -8.79 3.79 -9.90
C GLY A 194 -9.51 3.44 -8.59
N GLY A 195 -10.69 4.01 -8.35
CA GLY A 195 -11.53 3.65 -7.19
C GLY A 195 -12.10 2.23 -7.24
N LEU A 196 -12.46 1.72 -8.43
CA LEU A 196 -12.98 0.37 -8.63
C LEU A 196 -11.86 -0.68 -8.56
N SER A 197 -10.76 -0.43 -9.27
CA SER A 197 -9.55 -1.26 -9.20
C SER A 197 -8.93 -1.27 -7.80
N ALA A 198 -8.88 -0.14 -7.08
CA ALA A 198 -8.39 -0.09 -5.70
C ALA A 198 -9.15 -1.06 -4.78
N SER A 199 -10.48 -1.04 -4.82
CA SER A 199 -11.31 -1.95 -4.02
C SER A 199 -11.08 -3.43 -4.38
N LYS A 200 -11.02 -3.74 -5.69
CA LYS A 200 -10.78 -5.10 -6.21
C LYS A 200 -9.46 -5.68 -5.70
N TYR A 201 -8.36 -4.97 -5.92
CA TYR A 201 -7.02 -5.46 -5.60
C TYR A 201 -6.68 -5.33 -4.10
N SER A 202 -7.32 -4.42 -3.36
CA SER A 202 -7.21 -4.39 -1.89
C SER A 202 -7.85 -5.62 -1.24
N TYR A 203 -9.03 -6.05 -1.74
CA TYR A 203 -9.69 -7.26 -1.26
C TYR A 203 -8.85 -8.52 -1.52
N ILE A 204 -8.31 -8.66 -2.74
CA ILE A 204 -7.34 -9.71 -3.11
C ILE A 204 -6.13 -9.73 -2.18
N GLY A 205 -5.52 -8.57 -1.90
CA GLY A 205 -4.35 -8.46 -1.02
C GLY A 205 -4.63 -8.89 0.43
N GLY A 206 -5.87 -8.75 0.89
CA GLY A 206 -6.32 -9.28 2.19
C GLY A 206 -7.27 -8.39 2.99
N PHE A 207 -7.81 -7.31 2.42
CA PHE A 207 -8.88 -6.53 3.06
C PHE A 207 -10.19 -7.33 3.11
N ASP A 208 -11.05 -7.03 4.07
CA ASP A 208 -12.30 -7.76 4.34
C ASP A 208 -13.53 -7.13 3.69
N GLY A 209 -13.42 -5.88 3.23
CA GLY A 209 -14.50 -5.15 2.57
C GLY A 209 -14.11 -3.75 2.13
N THR A 210 -15.08 -3.04 1.55
CA THR A 210 -14.91 -1.70 0.98
C THR A 210 -16.13 -0.80 1.25
N SER A 211 -15.91 0.51 1.22
CA SER A 211 -17.00 1.51 1.09
C SER A 211 -17.57 1.62 -0.33
N ASN A 212 -16.88 1.07 -1.34
CA ASN A 212 -17.23 1.20 -2.75
C ASN A 212 -18.41 0.27 -3.13
N VAL A 213 -19.61 0.85 -3.16
CA VAL A 213 -20.86 0.16 -3.53
C VAL A 213 -20.80 -0.43 -4.95
N LEU A 214 -20.07 0.20 -5.89
CA LEU A 214 -19.93 -0.31 -7.26
C LEU A 214 -19.03 -1.56 -7.29
N ALA A 215 -17.92 -1.56 -6.55
CA ALA A 215 -17.07 -2.74 -6.39
C ALA A 215 -17.83 -3.91 -5.74
N GLY A 216 -18.66 -3.63 -4.74
CA GLY A 216 -19.57 -4.61 -4.15
C GLY A 216 -20.57 -5.19 -5.16
N LYS A 217 -21.17 -4.34 -5.99
CA LYS A 217 -22.10 -4.76 -7.06
C LYS A 217 -21.45 -5.63 -8.13
N LEU A 218 -20.25 -5.26 -8.60
CA LEU A 218 -19.58 -5.92 -9.74
C LEU A 218 -18.82 -7.18 -9.32
N PHE A 219 -18.10 -7.12 -8.20
CA PHE A 219 -17.15 -8.16 -7.77
C PHE A 219 -17.62 -8.96 -6.54
N ASN A 220 -18.84 -8.69 -6.02
CA ASN A 220 -19.40 -9.31 -4.81
C ASN A 220 -18.54 -9.10 -3.53
N ILE A 221 -17.75 -8.03 -3.48
CA ILE A 221 -16.95 -7.66 -2.31
C ILE A 221 -17.87 -7.18 -1.17
N PRO A 222 -17.66 -7.57 0.09
CA PRO A 222 -18.46 -7.08 1.22
C PRO A 222 -18.41 -5.56 1.35
N VAL A 223 -19.58 -4.91 1.22
CA VAL A 223 -19.71 -3.47 1.41
C VAL A 223 -19.92 -3.14 2.88
N LYS A 224 -19.16 -2.17 3.40
CA LYS A 224 -19.25 -1.68 4.80
C LYS A 224 -19.10 -0.16 4.84
N GLY A 225 -19.83 0.47 5.76
CA GLY A 225 -19.79 1.91 5.99
C GLY A 225 -20.64 2.31 7.20
N THR A 226 -20.51 3.56 7.59
CA THR A 226 -21.29 4.24 8.65
C THR A 226 -21.86 5.54 8.07
N HIS A 227 -22.41 6.42 8.90
CA HIS A 227 -22.57 7.83 8.51
C HIS A 227 -21.22 8.60 8.54
N ALA A 228 -21.23 9.85 8.09
CA ALA A 228 -20.10 10.78 8.10
C ALA A 228 -20.37 12.00 9.01
N HIS A 229 -19.36 12.84 9.28
CA HIS A 229 -19.54 14.06 10.09
C HIS A 229 -20.63 14.98 9.52
N ALA A 230 -20.72 15.10 8.19
CA ALA A 230 -21.75 15.90 7.52
C ALA A 230 -23.21 15.50 7.85
N TYR A 231 -23.45 14.26 8.30
CA TYR A 231 -24.75 13.80 8.78
C TYR A 231 -24.96 14.06 10.29
N ILE A 232 -23.88 14.19 11.07
CA ILE A 232 -23.97 14.68 12.45
C ILE A 232 -24.23 16.20 12.44
N THR A 233 -23.42 16.96 11.68
CA THR A 233 -23.50 18.42 11.60
C THR A 233 -24.70 18.95 10.81
N SER A 234 -25.54 18.06 10.24
CA SER A 234 -26.82 18.45 9.63
C SER A 234 -27.98 18.55 10.64
N PHE A 235 -27.72 18.28 11.92
CA PHE A 235 -28.68 18.46 13.01
C PHE A 235 -28.20 19.57 13.95
N THR A 236 -29.00 20.62 14.12
CA THR A 236 -28.70 21.72 15.04
C THR A 236 -29.13 21.41 16.48
N GLY A 237 -30.14 20.56 16.67
CA GLY A 237 -30.65 20.17 17.98
C GLY A 237 -31.78 19.13 17.90
N ILE A 238 -32.26 18.70 19.07
CA ILE A 238 -33.29 17.64 19.20
C ILE A 238 -34.65 17.99 18.59
N ASP A 239 -34.96 19.27 18.39
CA ASP A 239 -36.23 19.71 17.80
C ASP A 239 -36.37 19.42 16.30
N GLU A 240 -35.26 19.14 15.60
CA GLU A 240 -35.27 18.75 14.19
C GLU A 240 -35.65 17.27 13.97
N LEU A 241 -35.70 16.45 15.03
CA LEU A 241 -36.15 15.05 14.97
C LEU A 241 -37.66 14.96 14.70
N LYS A 242 -38.01 14.89 13.40
CA LYS A 242 -39.39 14.67 12.90
C LYS A 242 -39.93 13.27 13.21
N THR A 243 -39.06 12.26 13.19
CA THR A 243 -39.38 10.88 13.61
C THR A 243 -38.58 10.58 14.85
N ARG A 244 -39.26 10.37 15.99
CA ARG A 244 -38.64 10.01 17.27
C ARG A 244 -38.97 8.59 17.72
N VAL A 245 -40.00 7.98 17.14
CA VAL A 245 -40.49 6.66 17.55
C VAL A 245 -39.75 5.50 16.89
N LEU A 246 -39.47 4.46 17.67
CA LEU A 246 -39.03 3.14 17.21
C LEU A 246 -40.05 2.07 17.66
N GLN A 247 -40.15 0.98 16.91
CA GLN A 247 -40.96 -0.18 17.28
C GLN A 247 -40.05 -1.26 17.88
N HIS A 248 -40.36 -1.73 19.08
CA HIS A 248 -39.62 -2.79 19.77
C HIS A 248 -39.65 -4.11 18.99
N LYS A 249 -38.47 -4.72 18.83
CA LYS A 249 -38.20 -5.85 17.93
C LYS A 249 -39.08 -7.09 18.13
N GLU A 250 -39.39 -7.45 19.39
CA GLU A 250 -40.16 -8.66 19.72
C GLU A 250 -41.65 -8.42 20.01
N ASP A 251 -42.00 -7.52 20.94
CA ASP A 251 -43.40 -7.27 21.34
C ASP A 251 -44.18 -6.31 20.42
N GLY A 252 -43.50 -5.63 19.49
CA GLY A 252 -44.11 -4.70 18.55
C GLY A 252 -44.63 -3.39 19.17
N THR A 253 -44.33 -3.09 20.44
CA THR A 253 -44.70 -1.81 21.08
C THR A 253 -43.89 -0.66 20.50
N THR A 254 -44.51 0.52 20.36
CA THR A 254 -43.84 1.73 19.86
C THR A 254 -43.51 2.67 21.02
N ARG A 255 -42.26 3.15 21.10
CA ARG A 255 -41.82 4.13 22.11
C ARG A 255 -40.98 5.23 21.47
N ASP A 256 -40.91 6.38 22.14
CA ASP A 256 -40.00 7.45 21.73
C ASP A 256 -38.55 7.09 22.11
N LEU A 257 -37.68 7.00 21.11
CA LEU A 257 -36.27 6.63 21.28
C LEU A 257 -35.42 7.83 21.75
N LEU A 258 -35.87 9.07 21.50
CA LEU A 258 -35.21 10.27 22.02
C LEU A 258 -35.44 10.37 23.53
N GLU A 259 -36.68 10.18 24.00
CA GLU A 259 -36.99 10.19 25.45
C GLU A 259 -36.15 9.13 26.18
N LEU A 260 -36.14 7.87 25.69
CA LEU A 260 -35.31 6.79 26.24
C LEU A 260 -33.80 7.14 26.21
N ALA A 261 -33.31 7.73 25.12
CA ALA A 261 -31.90 8.14 25.04
C ALA A 261 -31.58 9.28 26.00
N MET A 262 -32.48 10.23 26.25
CA MET A 262 -32.29 11.29 27.23
C MET A 262 -32.28 10.76 28.67
N GLU A 263 -33.15 9.81 29.01
CA GLU A 263 -33.13 9.10 30.30
C GLU A 263 -31.78 8.37 30.51
N HIS A 264 -31.32 7.61 29.51
CA HIS A 264 -30.02 6.92 29.57
C HIS A 264 -28.83 7.89 29.60
N ARG A 265 -28.88 9.03 28.88
CA ARG A 265 -27.83 10.07 28.92
C ARG A 265 -27.67 10.64 30.33
N ALA A 266 -28.78 10.96 31.00
CA ALA A 266 -28.78 11.43 32.38
C ALA A 266 -28.27 10.37 33.37
N ALA A 267 -28.63 9.10 33.18
CA ALA A 267 -28.10 8.00 34.01
C ALA A 267 -26.59 7.80 33.82
N LEU A 268 -26.11 7.85 32.57
CA LEU A 268 -24.71 7.65 32.20
C LEU A 268 -23.77 8.78 32.63
N ALA A 269 -24.24 10.03 32.67
CA ALA A 269 -23.45 11.18 33.16
C ALA A 269 -22.79 10.90 34.53
N SER A 270 -23.56 10.33 35.46
CA SER A 270 -23.08 9.92 36.79
C SER A 270 -22.09 8.75 36.79
N VAL A 271 -22.06 7.94 35.72
CA VAL A 271 -21.19 6.75 35.58
C VAL A 271 -19.87 7.12 34.90
N LEU A 272 -19.91 8.01 33.92
CA LEU A 272 -18.73 8.47 33.17
C LEU A 272 -18.07 9.70 33.80
N ASP A 273 -18.77 10.39 34.72
CA ASP A 273 -18.32 11.60 35.41
C ASP A 273 -18.05 12.73 34.39
N VAL A 274 -19.07 12.97 33.54
CA VAL A 274 -19.12 13.94 32.43
C VAL A 274 -20.46 14.67 32.55
N SER A 275 -20.51 15.98 32.31
CA SER A 275 -21.79 16.70 32.37
C SER A 275 -22.64 16.43 31.12
N THR A 276 -23.97 16.33 31.29
CA THR A 276 -24.91 16.35 30.17
C THR A 276 -24.77 17.61 29.33
N ASP A 277 -24.40 18.72 29.96
CA ASP A 277 -24.36 20.06 29.37
C ASP A 277 -23.13 20.26 28.48
N GLU A 278 -22.16 19.34 28.54
CA GLU A 278 -21.00 19.28 27.64
C GLU A 278 -21.30 18.42 26.38
N SER A 279 -22.46 17.77 26.29
CA SER A 279 -22.81 16.86 25.19
C SER A 279 -23.75 17.49 24.17
N SER A 280 -23.34 17.48 22.90
CA SER A 280 -24.05 18.10 21.78
C SER A 280 -25.43 17.48 21.57
N GLU A 281 -26.47 18.32 21.58
CA GLU A 281 -27.84 17.89 21.35
C GLU A 281 -28.13 17.59 19.88
N GLY A 282 -27.46 18.30 18.95
CA GLY A 282 -27.51 17.98 17.51
C GLY A 282 -26.88 16.62 17.22
N GLU A 283 -25.79 16.28 17.90
CA GLU A 283 -25.16 14.95 17.78
C GLU A 283 -26.04 13.83 18.34
N LEU A 284 -26.66 14.03 19.51
CA LEU A 284 -27.66 13.11 20.03
C LEU A 284 -28.83 12.94 19.06
N ALA A 285 -29.34 14.04 18.49
CA ALA A 285 -30.43 14.03 17.52
C ALA A 285 -30.08 13.22 16.27
N ALA A 286 -28.89 13.43 15.71
CA ALA A 286 -28.38 12.69 14.56
C ALA A 286 -28.20 11.19 14.88
N MET A 287 -27.65 10.85 16.04
CA MET A 287 -27.49 9.45 16.47
C MET A 287 -28.84 8.74 16.66
N VAL A 288 -29.82 9.40 17.29
CA VAL A 288 -31.20 8.87 17.41
C VAL A 288 -31.84 8.71 16.02
N SER A 289 -31.66 9.67 15.11
CA SER A 289 -32.19 9.58 13.74
C SER A 289 -31.60 8.37 12.98
N PHE A 290 -30.29 8.14 13.10
CA PHE A 290 -29.61 7.01 12.48
C PHE A 290 -30.02 5.67 13.12
N ALA A 291 -30.21 5.64 14.44
CA ALA A 291 -30.69 4.47 15.18
C ALA A 291 -32.13 4.07 14.80
N ILE A 292 -33.03 5.04 14.56
CA ILE A 292 -34.39 4.75 14.07
C ILE A 292 -34.36 4.20 12.63
N ALA A 293 -33.47 4.71 11.78
CA ALA A 293 -33.33 4.24 10.39
C ALA A 293 -32.65 2.86 10.28
N PHE A 294 -31.68 2.57 11.15
CA PHE A 294 -30.85 1.37 11.11
C PHE A 294 -30.67 0.72 12.50
N PRO A 295 -31.75 0.24 13.15
CA PRO A 295 -31.68 -0.18 14.56
C PRO A 295 -30.85 -1.45 14.81
N ASP A 296 -30.83 -2.38 13.86
CA ASP A 296 -29.88 -3.53 13.83
C ASP A 296 -28.51 -3.19 13.21
N GLY A 297 -28.36 -1.98 12.67
CA GLY A 297 -27.18 -1.50 11.95
C GLY A 297 -26.41 -0.38 12.66
N PHE A 298 -26.79 -0.02 13.89
CA PHE A 298 -26.37 1.22 14.51
C PHE A 298 -24.87 1.22 14.87
N MET A 299 -24.11 2.03 14.13
CA MET A 299 -22.72 2.35 14.41
C MET A 299 -22.50 3.85 14.23
N ALA A 300 -21.98 4.51 15.27
CA ALA A 300 -21.91 5.97 15.32
C ALA A 300 -20.49 6.52 15.23
N LEU A 301 -20.35 7.69 14.61
CA LEU A 301 -19.12 8.50 14.61
C LEU A 301 -19.11 9.38 15.86
N VAL A 302 -18.12 9.24 16.73
CA VAL A 302 -18.16 9.77 18.12
C VAL A 302 -17.20 10.92 18.41
N ASP A 303 -16.58 11.50 17.39
CA ASP A 303 -15.52 12.51 17.50
C ASP A 303 -15.83 13.79 16.70
N THR A 304 -17.10 14.06 16.41
CA THR A 304 -17.48 15.25 15.61
C THR A 304 -17.35 16.56 16.40
N TYR A 305 -17.58 16.52 17.72
CA TYR A 305 -17.46 17.69 18.61
C TYR A 305 -16.41 17.52 19.72
N ASP A 306 -15.85 16.31 19.90
CA ASP A 306 -14.90 15.99 20.99
C ASP A 306 -13.44 16.38 20.66
N VAL A 307 -13.21 17.70 20.54
CA VAL A 307 -11.90 18.27 20.21
C VAL A 307 -11.05 18.48 21.47
N LYS A 308 -9.90 17.81 21.58
CA LYS A 308 -8.86 18.15 22.57
C LYS A 308 -8.10 19.41 22.17
N SER A 309 -7.96 20.32 23.12
CA SER A 309 -7.14 21.53 23.02
C SER A 309 -6.07 21.54 24.11
N ASP A 310 -5.05 20.68 23.96
CA ASP A 310 -3.94 20.59 24.94
C ASP A 310 -3.12 21.91 25.06
N LYS A 311 -3.36 22.88 24.17
CA LYS A 311 -2.84 24.26 24.24
C LYS A 311 -3.41 25.13 25.39
N LEU A 312 -4.38 24.64 26.17
CA LEU A 312 -5.01 25.40 27.28
C LEU A 312 -4.41 25.13 28.66
N LEU A 313 -3.40 24.26 28.77
CA LEU A 313 -2.49 24.23 29.91
C LEU A 313 -1.25 25.03 29.52
N GLY A 314 -1.02 26.14 30.22
CA GLY A 314 -0.20 27.24 29.72
C GLY A 314 1.25 26.88 29.42
N GLU A 315 1.78 27.51 28.36
CA GLU A 315 3.22 27.69 28.18
C GLU A 315 3.82 28.34 29.45
N PRO A 316 5.00 27.92 29.92
CA PRO A 316 5.64 28.53 31.08
C PRO A 316 6.07 29.96 30.72
N THR A 317 5.29 30.95 31.15
CA THR A 317 5.61 32.37 30.99
C THR A 317 6.95 32.68 31.64
N GLU A 318 7.92 33.16 30.85
CA GLU A 318 9.25 33.58 31.31
C GLU A 318 9.19 34.90 32.12
N GLU A 319 8.51 34.90 33.26
CA GLU A 319 8.39 36.07 34.13
C GLU A 319 8.42 35.69 35.62
N LEU A 320 9.60 35.22 36.07
CA LEU A 320 9.97 35.18 37.48
C LEU A 320 11.30 35.91 37.67
N CYS A 321 11.23 37.09 38.28
CA CYS A 321 12.33 38.03 38.40
C CYS A 321 13.50 37.48 39.24
N ASP A 322 14.71 37.88 38.84
CA ASP A 322 15.97 37.71 39.57
C ASP A 322 15.87 38.20 41.03
N PRO A 323 16.03 37.30 42.02
CA PRO A 323 16.28 37.66 43.41
C PRO A 323 17.79 37.62 43.67
N THR A 324 18.45 38.77 43.55
CA THR A 324 19.85 38.93 43.91
C THR A 324 20.09 38.58 45.38
N ASP A 325 20.72 37.44 45.67
CA ASP A 325 21.82 37.39 46.64
C ASP A 325 22.63 36.09 46.60
N SER A 326 23.87 36.16 47.08
CA SER A 326 24.86 35.09 46.94
C SER A 326 24.76 33.98 47.99
N VAL A 327 24.88 32.71 47.55
CA VAL A 327 25.29 31.58 48.40
C VAL A 327 26.44 30.85 47.71
N VAL A 328 27.58 30.76 48.40
CA VAL A 328 28.77 30.04 47.94
C VAL A 328 28.63 28.55 48.24
N CYS A 329 28.91 27.70 47.26
CA CYS A 329 29.34 26.32 47.48
C CYS A 329 30.70 26.09 46.82
N ASP A 330 31.60 25.40 47.52
CA ASP A 330 33.04 25.47 47.26
C ASP A 330 33.58 24.30 46.40
N SER A 331 34.72 24.57 45.79
CA SER A 331 35.50 23.76 44.87
C SER A 331 35.95 22.40 45.42
N SER A 332 35.44 21.30 44.87
CA SER A 332 35.92 19.95 45.24
C SER A 332 35.76 18.82 44.21
N CYS A 333 35.91 19.09 42.90
CA CYS A 333 36.33 18.06 41.93
C CYS A 333 37.09 18.69 40.75
N LEU A 334 38.41 18.51 40.68
CA LEU A 334 39.29 19.26 39.77
C LEU A 334 39.98 18.34 38.73
N GLY A 335 39.69 18.60 37.45
CA GLY A 335 40.39 18.01 36.30
C GLY A 335 39.69 16.81 35.66
N ARG A 336 39.98 16.45 34.41
CA ARG A 336 40.94 16.99 33.40
C ARG A 336 40.48 16.38 32.05
N LEU A 337 40.45 17.05 30.90
CA LEU A 337 41.38 18.04 30.32
C LEU A 337 40.68 19.03 29.36
N HIS A 338 41.19 20.26 29.34
CA HIS A 338 41.16 21.21 28.21
C HIS A 338 42.23 20.79 27.17
N ASP A 339 42.33 21.24 25.91
CA ASP A 339 42.15 22.56 25.29
C ASP A 339 41.88 22.46 23.75
N GLN A 340 41.18 23.48 23.20
CA GLN A 340 41.51 24.40 22.06
C GLN A 340 42.18 23.88 20.76
N ALA A 341 42.09 24.50 19.56
CA ALA A 341 41.63 25.82 19.06
C ALA A 341 40.94 25.62 17.66
N GLU A 342 40.16 26.49 17.00
CA GLU A 342 40.30 27.94 16.64
C GLU A 342 41.56 28.23 15.79
N GLU A 343 41.61 29.07 14.73
CA GLU A 343 40.64 29.79 13.86
C GLU A 343 41.07 29.57 12.36
N GLU A 344 40.68 30.23 11.25
CA GLU A 344 40.04 31.51 10.83
C GLU A 344 38.90 31.21 9.79
N LEU A 345 38.02 32.09 9.25
CA LEU A 345 38.00 33.55 8.93
C LEU A 345 38.78 33.93 7.63
N MET A 346 38.37 34.89 6.76
CA MET A 346 37.35 35.97 6.76
C MET A 346 36.57 36.05 5.41
N HIS A 347 35.29 36.45 5.37
CA HIS A 347 34.69 37.79 5.06
C HIS A 347 35.05 38.41 3.67
N THR A 348 34.24 39.25 3.00
CA THR A 348 33.40 40.43 3.38
C THR A 348 32.31 40.66 2.29
N SER A 349 31.25 41.49 2.39
CA SER A 349 30.63 42.41 3.38
C SER A 349 29.16 42.70 2.94
N ASN A 350 28.13 42.74 3.81
CA ASN A 350 27.58 43.90 4.58
C ASN A 350 26.84 44.98 3.74
N THR A 351 25.73 45.64 4.17
CA THR A 351 25.09 45.79 5.51
C THR A 351 23.67 46.45 5.47
N ILE A 352 22.90 46.36 6.58
CA ILE A 352 21.95 47.38 7.16
C ILE A 352 20.57 47.66 6.45
N THR A 353 19.41 47.96 7.09
CA THR A 353 18.65 47.48 8.31
C THR A 353 17.24 48.16 8.35
N ASN A 354 16.26 47.59 9.10
CA ASN A 354 15.00 48.21 9.64
C ASN A 354 13.87 48.54 8.61
N THR A 355 12.56 48.67 8.92
CA THR A 355 11.76 48.78 10.20
C THR A 355 10.43 47.97 10.19
N LEU A 356 9.83 47.76 11.37
CA LEU A 356 8.40 47.39 11.66
C LEU A 356 7.44 48.63 11.55
N PRO A 357 6.09 48.63 11.83
CA PRO A 357 5.24 47.63 12.54
C PRO A 357 3.77 47.37 12.05
N GLU A 358 3.16 46.34 12.67
CA GLU A 358 1.79 46.08 13.20
C GLU A 358 0.43 46.64 12.62
N ILE A 359 -0.54 45.71 12.43
CA ILE A 359 -1.95 45.54 12.98
C ILE A 359 -2.69 46.84 13.46
N PRO A 360 -4.04 47.07 13.27
CA PRO A 360 -5.11 46.04 13.42
C PRO A 360 -6.49 46.16 12.68
N GLU A 361 -7.29 45.09 12.86
CA GLU A 361 -8.79 45.04 12.97
C GLU A 361 -9.66 45.47 11.74
N GLU A 362 -10.94 45.08 11.56
CA GLU A 362 -11.92 44.36 12.40
C GLU A 362 -12.96 43.56 11.57
N GLU A 363 -13.85 42.82 12.25
CA GLU A 363 -15.16 42.21 11.86
C GLU A 363 -15.50 41.72 10.43
N CYS A 364 -16.15 40.55 10.38
CA CYS A 364 -17.28 40.31 9.47
C CYS A 364 -18.38 39.44 10.12
N ASN A 365 -19.19 40.07 10.96
CA ASN A 365 -20.61 39.72 11.07
C ASN A 365 -21.29 40.04 9.72
N GLY A 366 -22.36 39.41 9.25
CA GLY A 366 -23.23 38.40 9.87
C GLY A 366 -24.71 38.74 9.58
N CYS A 367 -25.50 37.73 9.18
CA CYS A 367 -26.97 37.69 9.20
C CYS A 367 -27.84 38.50 8.18
N CYS A 368 -28.68 37.72 7.46
CA CYS A 368 -30.13 37.94 7.24
C CYS A 368 -30.68 38.84 6.10
N ALA A 369 -31.99 38.65 5.87
CA ALA A 369 -32.87 39.11 4.78
C ALA A 369 -32.54 38.47 3.40
N GLU A 370 -33.38 37.63 2.76
CA GLU A 370 -34.85 37.60 2.53
C GLU A 370 -35.32 38.55 1.41
N ASP A 371 -36.20 38.00 0.55
CA ASP A 371 -37.14 38.65 -0.37
C ASP A 371 -36.55 39.49 -1.56
N GLU A 372 -37.17 39.56 -2.74
CA GLU A 372 -38.35 38.86 -3.28
C GLU A 372 -38.26 38.74 -4.83
N GLU A 373 -39.32 38.20 -5.45
CA GLU A 373 -39.73 38.26 -6.87
C GLU A 373 -38.85 39.05 -7.88
N ASN A 374 -38.62 38.55 -9.11
CA ASN A 374 -39.73 38.42 -10.06
C ASN A 374 -39.58 37.44 -11.23
N ARG A 375 -40.69 37.30 -11.98
CA ARG A 375 -40.95 36.27 -13.00
C ARG A 375 -40.84 36.86 -14.41
N CYS A 376 -40.22 36.13 -15.33
CA CYS A 376 -40.71 35.81 -16.69
C CYS A 376 -39.62 35.01 -17.44
N ALA A 377 -39.94 33.83 -17.99
CA ALA A 377 -40.59 33.65 -19.29
C ALA A 377 -39.69 34.18 -20.43
N GLN A 378 -38.91 33.30 -21.05
CA GLN A 378 -39.29 32.54 -22.27
C GLN A 378 -38.91 33.28 -23.56
N HIS A 379 -38.19 32.53 -24.42
CA HIS A 379 -37.79 32.71 -25.81
C HIS A 379 -36.26 32.66 -25.93
N ALA A 380 -35.65 31.60 -26.46
CA ALA A 380 -35.80 30.96 -27.78
C ALA A 380 -34.99 31.68 -28.87
N GLU A 381 -34.13 30.90 -29.51
CA GLU A 381 -33.26 31.20 -30.65
C GLU A 381 -34.09 31.31 -31.94
N PRO A 382 -33.47 31.48 -33.14
CA PRO A 382 -32.17 32.09 -33.48
C PRO A 382 -32.36 33.21 -34.53
N GLU A 383 -31.28 33.76 -35.11
CA GLU A 383 -31.17 33.92 -36.58
C GLU A 383 -29.72 34.18 -37.03
N ALA A 384 -29.48 34.16 -38.35
CA ALA A 384 -28.15 34.10 -38.97
C ALA A 384 -27.71 35.43 -39.62
N GLY A 385 -26.46 35.49 -40.09
CA GLY A 385 -25.92 36.58 -40.91
C GLY A 385 -24.68 36.13 -41.69
N GLU A 386 -24.77 36.21 -43.01
CA GLU A 386 -23.66 36.05 -43.96
C GLU A 386 -23.01 37.42 -44.24
N GLU A 387 -21.76 37.47 -44.73
CA GLU A 387 -21.34 38.30 -45.88
C GLU A 387 -19.87 38.00 -46.27
N GLU A 388 -19.45 38.47 -47.44
CA GLU A 388 -18.26 38.01 -48.20
C GLU A 388 -17.18 39.11 -48.41
N GLU A 389 -16.26 38.83 -49.35
CA GLU A 389 -15.36 39.74 -50.10
C GLU A 389 -13.94 40.04 -49.61
N GLU A 390 -13.13 40.45 -50.59
CA GLU A 390 -11.66 40.36 -50.68
C GLU A 390 -10.96 41.73 -50.54
N VAL A 391 -9.67 41.73 -50.19
CA VAL A 391 -8.70 42.74 -50.67
C VAL A 391 -7.35 42.06 -50.97
N GLN A 392 -6.65 42.53 -52.00
CA GLN A 392 -5.40 41.96 -52.55
C GLN A 392 -4.18 42.89 -52.33
N GLU A 393 -2.97 42.34 -52.50
CA GLU A 393 -1.68 43.03 -52.81
C GLU A 393 -1.11 43.96 -51.69
N GLU A 394 0.19 44.23 -51.57
CA GLU A 394 1.30 44.33 -52.56
C GLU A 394 2.60 43.56 -52.18
N GLU A 395 3.48 43.36 -53.17
CA GLU A 395 4.87 42.84 -53.02
C GLU A 395 5.94 43.96 -53.03
N ASN A 396 7.19 43.63 -52.65
CA ASN A 396 8.53 44.08 -53.16
C ASN A 396 9.60 43.69 -52.09
N ALA A 397 10.70 42.96 -52.34
CA ALA A 397 11.82 43.11 -53.31
C ALA A 397 12.84 44.22 -52.90
N ASP A 398 14.17 44.05 -52.81
CA ASP A 398 15.11 42.88 -52.89
C ASP A 398 16.20 43.03 -51.76
N GLU A 399 17.52 42.73 -51.77
CA GLU A 399 18.58 42.34 -52.74
C GLU A 399 19.85 41.79 -52.01
N GLU A 400 20.30 40.55 -52.33
CA GLU A 400 21.63 39.90 -52.02
C GLU A 400 22.11 39.75 -50.53
N SER A 401 23.06 38.88 -50.14
CA SER A 401 24.20 38.23 -50.82
C SER A 401 24.59 36.83 -50.24
N ASN A 402 25.75 36.26 -50.63
CA ASN A 402 26.15 34.84 -50.50
C ASN A 402 27.63 34.68 -50.05
N GLU A 403 27.96 33.71 -49.17
CA GLU A 403 29.26 32.97 -49.18
C GLU A 403 29.34 31.76 -48.18
N GLN A 404 30.49 31.05 -48.18
CA GLN A 404 30.73 29.75 -47.52
C GLN A 404 31.98 29.77 -46.57
N PRO A 405 32.39 28.67 -45.88
CA PRO A 405 33.09 28.77 -44.58
C PRO A 405 34.63 28.71 -44.58
N GLU A 406 35.20 29.21 -43.47
CA GLU A 406 36.58 29.00 -42.98
C GLU A 406 36.47 28.25 -41.62
N GLN A 407 37.24 27.20 -41.27
CA GLN A 407 38.69 26.96 -41.21
C GLN A 407 39.41 27.50 -39.96
N GLU A 408 40.38 26.71 -39.47
CA GLU A 408 41.11 26.87 -38.20
C GLU A 408 42.33 27.81 -38.34
N PRO A 409 42.89 28.27 -37.22
CA PRO A 409 44.32 28.55 -37.10
C PRO A 409 45.02 27.63 -36.10
N ASP A 410 46.19 27.12 -36.50
CA ASP A 410 47.13 26.31 -35.72
C ASP A 410 48.34 27.18 -35.31
N GLU A 411 48.88 27.00 -34.09
CA GLU A 411 50.27 27.38 -33.80
C GLU A 411 50.88 26.60 -32.60
N SER A 412 52.17 26.27 -32.73
CA SER A 412 52.96 25.43 -31.82
C SER A 412 53.72 26.29 -30.77
N CYS A 413 54.58 25.81 -29.84
CA CYS A 413 55.44 24.62 -29.80
C CYS A 413 56.10 24.46 -28.40
N HIS A 414 56.41 23.24 -27.93
CA HIS A 414 57.64 22.90 -27.17
C HIS A 414 57.73 21.39 -26.80
N ASP A 415 58.95 20.90 -26.56
CA ASP A 415 59.35 19.48 -26.62
C ASP A 415 59.92 18.92 -25.27
N PRO A 416 60.17 17.59 -25.11
CA PRO A 416 60.17 16.88 -23.82
C PRO A 416 61.55 16.53 -23.23
N PRO A 417 61.58 15.79 -22.10
CA PRO A 417 62.52 14.67 -21.91
C PRO A 417 61.80 13.41 -21.34
N PRO A 418 62.47 12.27 -21.02
CA PRO A 418 62.53 11.16 -21.98
C PRO A 418 62.09 9.78 -21.42
N SER A 419 62.05 8.78 -22.30
CA SER A 419 61.76 7.37 -21.99
C SER A 419 62.93 6.61 -21.36
N ILE A 420 62.62 5.57 -20.57
CA ILE A 420 63.50 4.43 -20.28
C ILE A 420 62.68 3.15 -20.40
N THR A 421 63.14 2.23 -21.25
CA THR A 421 62.68 0.84 -21.33
C THR A 421 63.58 -0.07 -20.48
N VAL A 422 63.06 -1.22 -20.06
CA VAL A 422 63.86 -2.35 -19.58
C VAL A 422 63.24 -3.64 -20.14
N GLU A 423 64.07 -4.47 -20.76
CA GLU A 423 63.71 -5.80 -21.29
C GLU A 423 64.48 -6.89 -20.53
N ASP A 424 63.86 -8.08 -20.51
CA ASP A 424 64.39 -9.45 -20.46
C ASP A 424 65.23 -10.02 -19.27
N GLU A 425 64.76 -11.22 -18.87
CA GLU A 425 65.44 -12.50 -18.52
C GLU A 425 66.81 -12.50 -17.80
N GLU A 426 67.03 -13.31 -16.75
CA GLU A 426 67.20 -14.78 -16.89
C GLU A 426 67.19 -15.58 -15.55
N SER A 427 67.18 -16.92 -15.69
CA SER A 427 67.67 -17.97 -14.76
C SER A 427 66.75 -18.55 -13.65
N THR A 428 66.99 -19.84 -13.37
CA THR A 428 66.17 -20.83 -12.60
C THR A 428 67.07 -21.50 -11.51
N PRO A 429 66.83 -22.67 -10.86
CA PRO A 429 65.66 -23.60 -10.82
C PRO A 429 65.28 -24.22 -9.43
N VAL A 430 64.18 -25.00 -9.43
CA VAL A 430 63.91 -26.29 -8.69
C VAL A 430 64.45 -26.52 -7.26
N VAL A 431 63.54 -26.82 -6.31
CA VAL A 431 63.55 -28.05 -5.47
C VAL A 431 62.12 -28.48 -5.09
N ASP A 432 61.83 -29.77 -5.24
CA ASP A 432 60.87 -30.59 -4.48
C ASP A 432 61.60 -31.94 -4.24
N PRO A 433 61.48 -32.65 -3.09
CA PRO A 433 60.56 -33.81 -3.11
C PRO A 433 60.01 -34.37 -1.76
N GLU A 434 58.85 -35.03 -1.88
CA GLU A 434 58.48 -36.36 -1.34
C GLU A 434 58.18 -36.69 0.16
N LEU A 435 57.14 -37.54 0.28
CA LEU A 435 56.95 -38.67 1.21
C LEU A 435 56.78 -38.46 2.73
N THR A 436 55.58 -38.79 3.23
CA THR A 436 55.34 -40.14 3.80
C THR A 436 53.86 -40.48 3.97
N MET A 437 53.51 -41.77 3.87
CA MET A 437 52.18 -42.32 4.18
C MET A 437 52.07 -42.72 5.66
N LYS A 438 50.84 -42.78 6.18
CA LYS A 438 50.37 -43.93 6.97
C LYS A 438 48.84 -43.96 7.18
N GLU A 439 48.26 -45.13 6.92
CA GLU A 439 46.95 -45.55 7.41
C GLU A 439 47.10 -46.24 8.78
N SER A 440 46.05 -46.21 9.61
CA SER A 440 45.82 -47.21 10.68
C SER A 440 44.39 -47.11 11.24
N ASP A 441 43.49 -47.87 10.64
CA ASP A 441 42.69 -48.92 11.29
C ASP A 441 41.86 -48.69 12.59
N GLU A 442 40.62 -49.17 12.47
CA GLU A 442 39.81 -49.93 13.45
C GLU A 442 38.95 -49.27 14.55
N ASN A 443 37.64 -49.52 14.41
CA ASN A 443 36.69 -50.11 15.37
C ASN A 443 36.31 -49.38 16.68
N GLY A 444 35.00 -49.18 16.85
CA GLY A 444 34.38 -48.67 18.09
C GLY A 444 32.85 -48.59 18.00
N ASN A 445 32.17 -49.74 17.91
CA ASN A 445 30.71 -49.84 17.82
C ASN A 445 30.09 -50.04 19.20
N GLU A 446 29.07 -49.25 19.59
CA GLU A 446 27.96 -49.72 20.43
C GLU A 446 26.81 -48.68 20.47
N ASP A 447 25.58 -49.13 20.18
CA ASP A 447 24.33 -48.41 20.43
C ASP A 447 23.94 -48.49 21.91
N ILE A 448 23.04 -47.62 22.39
CA ILE A 448 21.82 -48.01 23.13
C ILE A 448 20.90 -46.81 23.44
N GLU A 449 19.60 -47.11 23.52
CA GLU A 449 18.46 -46.24 23.83
C GLU A 449 18.40 -45.94 25.37
N ASP A 450 17.43 -45.26 26.00
CA ASP A 450 16.12 -44.79 25.57
C ASP A 450 15.60 -43.61 26.44
N GLN A 451 14.44 -43.07 26.04
CA GLN A 451 13.48 -42.25 26.79
C GLN A 451 13.35 -42.57 28.30
N ASN A 452 13.12 -41.55 29.14
CA ASN A 452 11.74 -41.18 29.57
C ASN A 452 11.69 -40.03 30.59
N ALA A 453 10.51 -39.42 30.73
CA ALA A 453 10.19 -38.45 31.77
C ALA A 453 8.99 -38.94 32.61
N ARG A 454 8.85 -38.47 33.87
CA ARG A 454 7.59 -37.90 34.41
C ARG A 454 7.55 -37.62 35.93
N LYS A 455 6.72 -36.60 36.23
CA LYS A 455 5.90 -36.38 37.43
C LYS A 455 6.58 -35.87 38.71
N ALA A 456 5.73 -35.22 39.50
CA ALA A 456 5.99 -34.55 40.78
C ALA A 456 4.93 -34.95 41.81
N THR A 457 5.18 -34.63 43.07
CA THR A 457 4.22 -34.56 44.18
C THR A 457 4.59 -33.39 45.08
N ASP A 458 3.62 -32.93 45.88
CA ASP A 458 3.64 -31.71 46.67
C ASP A 458 3.15 -32.03 48.09
N GLU A 459 3.75 -31.43 49.12
CA GLU A 459 3.32 -31.49 50.53
C GLU A 459 4.17 -30.51 51.39
N GLY A 460 3.56 -29.84 52.38
CA GLY A 460 4.22 -28.89 53.29
C GLY A 460 3.61 -28.92 54.69
N ILE A 461 4.06 -28.04 55.62
CA ILE A 461 3.43 -27.75 56.92
C ILE A 461 4.10 -26.53 57.60
N GLU A 462 3.32 -25.76 58.38
CA GLU A 462 3.76 -24.59 59.18
C GLU A 462 4.04 -24.95 60.67
N LEU A 463 4.70 -24.06 61.43
CA LEU A 463 4.64 -24.02 62.92
C LEU A 463 5.18 -22.69 63.50
N GLU A 464 4.89 -22.40 64.79
CA GLU A 464 4.80 -21.02 65.33
C GLU A 464 5.84 -20.60 66.42
N ALA A 465 6.24 -19.32 66.35
CA ALA A 465 6.32 -18.28 67.42
C ALA A 465 7.31 -18.32 68.64
N GLN A 466 7.59 -17.09 69.14
CA GLN A 466 8.23 -16.65 70.42
C GLN A 466 9.76 -16.88 70.56
N ASN A 467 10.61 -16.05 71.20
CA ASN A 467 10.62 -14.66 71.72
C ASN A 467 12.14 -14.25 71.88
N ASP A 468 12.68 -13.12 72.39
CA ASP A 468 12.22 -11.92 73.15
C ASP A 468 13.28 -10.75 73.03
N THR A 469 13.06 -9.59 73.67
CA THR A 469 14.00 -8.44 73.91
C THR A 469 14.54 -7.65 72.70
N GLU A 470 14.86 -6.35 72.75
CA GLU A 470 14.77 -5.30 73.79
C GLU A 470 14.56 -3.91 73.12
N ALA A 471 14.14 -2.88 73.86
CA ALA A 471 13.89 -1.53 73.31
C ALA A 471 14.43 -0.40 74.21
N PRO A 472 14.76 0.77 73.63
CA PRO A 472 14.55 2.06 74.28
C PRO A 472 13.68 3.02 73.44
N GLU A 473 13.22 4.08 74.08
CA GLU A 473 12.18 4.99 73.61
C GLU A 473 12.69 6.10 72.68
N GLY A 474 11.82 6.58 71.80
CA GLY A 474 12.02 7.76 70.96
C GLY A 474 10.74 8.11 70.23
N GLU A 475 10.11 9.23 70.59
CA GLU A 475 8.92 9.74 69.91
C GLU A 475 9.32 10.41 68.60
N ASP A 476 8.72 10.01 67.48
CA ASP A 476 8.70 10.80 66.24
C ASP A 476 7.31 10.73 65.60
N GLU A 477 6.64 11.87 65.57
CA GLU A 477 5.29 12.03 65.05
C GLU A 477 5.34 12.05 63.52
N ILE A 478 4.82 11.00 62.86
CA ILE A 478 4.84 10.89 61.38
C ILE A 478 3.91 11.95 60.77
N THR A 479 4.47 13.14 60.62
CA THR A 479 3.83 14.30 60.02
C THR A 479 3.60 13.99 58.54
N ARG A 480 2.36 13.64 58.18
CA ARG A 480 1.98 13.50 56.78
C ARG A 480 2.19 14.83 56.08
N CYS A 481 3.24 14.92 55.27
CA CYS A 481 3.54 16.12 54.53
C CYS A 481 2.38 16.43 53.57
N SER A 482 1.82 17.64 53.64
CA SER A 482 0.73 18.07 52.76
C SER A 482 1.10 17.94 51.28
N ASN A 483 2.39 18.01 50.93
CA ASN A 483 2.84 17.78 49.55
C ASN A 483 2.62 16.34 49.09
N CYS A 484 2.59 15.33 49.96
CA CYS A 484 2.31 13.94 49.56
C CYS A 484 0.82 13.68 49.32
N GLU A 485 -0.07 14.26 50.13
CA GLU A 485 -1.52 14.22 49.85
C GLU A 485 -1.87 15.14 48.67
N ALA A 486 -1.22 16.29 48.51
CA ALA A 486 -1.35 17.14 47.32
C ALA A 486 -0.78 16.48 46.05
N LEU A 487 0.34 15.75 46.12
CA LEU A 487 0.90 15.03 44.97
C LEU A 487 0.01 13.83 44.59
N ASN A 488 -0.51 13.06 45.55
CA ASN A 488 -1.50 12.02 45.25
C ASN A 488 -2.81 12.62 44.70
N THR A 489 -3.25 13.77 45.22
CA THR A 489 -4.43 14.49 44.69
C THR A 489 -4.16 15.04 43.29
N MET A 490 -2.95 15.55 43.00
CA MET A 490 -2.51 15.95 41.66
C MET A 490 -2.41 14.76 40.72
N ILE A 491 -1.87 13.61 41.14
CA ILE A 491 -1.83 12.39 40.31
C ILE A 491 -3.26 11.87 40.06
N HIS A 492 -4.18 12.04 41.01
CA HIS A 492 -5.59 11.74 40.81
C HIS A 492 -6.30 12.78 39.92
N HIS A 493 -5.93 14.07 39.99
CA HIS A 493 -6.43 15.13 39.12
C HIS A 493 -5.88 15.01 37.70
N LEU A 494 -4.60 14.67 37.50
CA LEU A 494 -3.99 14.42 36.20
C LEU A 494 -4.53 13.13 35.55
N LYS A 495 -5.11 12.22 36.34
CA LYS A 495 -5.90 11.08 35.84
C LYS A 495 -7.34 11.45 35.44
N THR A 496 -7.89 12.58 35.91
CA THR A 496 -9.22 13.07 35.47
C THR A 496 -9.13 14.19 34.42
N VAL A 497 -8.07 15.00 34.43
CA VAL A 497 -7.70 15.98 33.38
C VAL A 497 -7.10 15.23 32.20
N GLY A 498 -7.99 14.62 31.41
CA GLY A 498 -7.61 13.85 30.23
C GLY A 498 -8.78 13.25 29.42
N LYS A 499 -10.00 13.24 29.99
CA LYS A 499 -11.21 12.71 29.34
C LYS A 499 -11.42 13.31 27.96
N SER A 500 -11.39 12.44 26.95
CA SER A 500 -11.33 12.83 25.55
C SER A 500 -12.59 12.48 24.76
N PHE A 501 -13.67 12.13 25.46
CA PHE A 501 -15.03 12.14 24.95
C PHE A 501 -15.93 12.78 26.00
N ARG A 502 -16.51 13.93 25.68
CA ARG A 502 -17.53 14.64 26.48
C ARG A 502 -18.92 14.52 25.82
N SER A 503 -18.95 14.40 24.49
CA SER A 503 -20.16 14.38 23.69
C SER A 503 -20.45 13.01 23.07
N GLY A 504 -19.63 12.58 22.11
CA GLY A 504 -20.02 11.53 21.15
C GLY A 504 -20.11 10.14 21.77
N LEU A 505 -19.17 9.78 22.66
CA LEU A 505 -19.22 8.49 23.34
C LEU A 505 -20.39 8.41 24.35
N LEU A 506 -20.71 9.50 25.02
CA LEU A 506 -21.86 9.59 25.95
C LEU A 506 -23.19 9.49 25.19
N ASN A 507 -23.35 10.29 24.13
CA ASN A 507 -24.50 10.25 23.23
C ASN A 507 -24.70 8.87 22.60
N PHE A 508 -23.64 8.26 22.06
CA PHE A 508 -23.69 6.91 21.50
C PHE A 508 -24.11 5.87 22.53
N CYS A 509 -23.52 5.89 23.73
CA CYS A 509 -23.85 4.92 24.77
C CYS A 509 -25.32 5.04 25.22
N ALA A 510 -25.84 6.27 25.30
CA ALA A 510 -27.23 6.53 25.63
C ALA A 510 -28.20 5.96 24.58
N VAL A 511 -27.92 6.19 23.29
CA VAL A 511 -28.72 5.63 22.18
C VAL A 511 -28.58 4.10 22.09
N ALA A 512 -27.40 3.55 22.38
CA ALA A 512 -27.18 2.10 22.40
C ALA A 512 -27.96 1.39 23.53
N LEU A 513 -28.15 2.04 24.68
CA LEU A 513 -29.04 1.55 25.75
C LEU A 513 -30.52 1.72 25.39
N ALA A 514 -30.92 2.85 24.78
CA ALA A 514 -32.29 3.04 24.29
C ALA A 514 -32.69 1.98 23.22
N LEU A 515 -31.77 1.60 22.33
CA LEU A 515 -31.94 0.51 21.38
C LEU A 515 -32.07 -0.87 22.06
N ASN A 516 -31.28 -1.12 23.11
CA ASN A 516 -31.38 -2.35 23.91
C ASN A 516 -32.77 -2.51 24.55
N ASP A 517 -33.35 -1.42 25.05
CA ASP A 517 -34.68 -1.38 25.64
C ASP A 517 -35.81 -1.44 24.59
N GLN A 518 -35.46 -1.43 23.30
CA GLN A 518 -36.32 -1.76 22.15
C GLN A 518 -35.97 -3.12 21.52
N GLY A 519 -35.13 -3.94 22.16
CA GLY A 519 -34.78 -5.30 21.71
C GLY A 519 -33.73 -5.36 20.58
N TYR A 520 -33.10 -4.22 20.25
CA TYR A 520 -32.03 -4.12 19.25
C TYR A 520 -30.65 -4.10 19.91
N ARG A 521 -29.58 -4.05 19.09
CA ARG A 521 -28.20 -3.91 19.57
C ARG A 521 -27.39 -3.02 18.65
N ALA A 522 -26.68 -2.07 19.24
CA ALA A 522 -25.64 -1.32 18.56
C ALA A 522 -24.50 -2.26 18.11
N ILE A 523 -23.84 -1.91 17.01
CA ILE A 523 -22.67 -2.62 16.50
C ILE A 523 -21.38 -2.04 17.11
N GLY A 524 -21.26 -0.71 17.20
CA GLY A 524 -20.02 -0.08 17.65
C GLY A 524 -19.89 1.41 17.37
N ILE A 525 -18.65 1.90 17.39
CA ILE A 525 -18.28 3.30 17.13
C ILE A 525 -17.23 3.40 16.02
N ARG A 526 -17.14 4.58 15.39
CA ARG A 526 -15.99 5.02 14.60
C ARG A 526 -15.33 6.24 15.24
N ILE A 527 -13.99 6.24 15.24
CA ILE A 527 -13.11 7.34 15.63
C ILE A 527 -12.29 7.72 14.38
N ASP A 528 -12.21 9.01 14.04
CA ASP A 528 -11.58 9.54 12.81
C ASP A 528 -10.57 10.67 13.11
N SER A 529 -10.20 10.85 14.39
CA SER A 529 -9.30 11.92 14.85
C SER A 529 -8.72 11.64 16.25
N GLY A 530 -7.76 12.46 16.67
CA GLY A 530 -7.11 12.37 17.99
C GLY A 530 -6.14 11.21 18.15
N ASP A 531 -5.75 10.92 19.39
CA ASP A 531 -4.92 9.77 19.74
C ASP A 531 -5.76 8.48 19.69
N LEU A 532 -5.70 7.78 18.56
CA LEU A 532 -6.45 6.55 18.31
C LEU A 532 -6.12 5.43 19.31
N ALA A 533 -4.90 5.37 19.86
CA ALA A 533 -4.54 4.37 20.87
C ALA A 533 -5.26 4.68 22.19
N TYR A 534 -5.07 5.90 22.72
CA TYR A 534 -5.71 6.35 23.95
C TYR A 534 -7.24 6.31 23.87
N LEU A 535 -7.81 6.83 22.78
CA LEU A 535 -9.27 6.89 22.56
C LEU A 535 -9.89 5.49 22.47
N SER A 536 -9.24 4.54 21.81
CA SER A 536 -9.76 3.16 21.75
C SER A 536 -9.75 2.48 23.12
N CYS A 537 -8.70 2.70 23.93
CA CYS A 537 -8.63 2.20 25.30
C CYS A 537 -9.71 2.83 26.19
N LEU A 538 -9.90 4.16 26.13
CA LEU A 538 -10.92 4.88 26.89
C LEU A 538 -12.35 4.44 26.53
N ALA A 539 -12.62 4.24 25.24
CA ALA A 539 -13.89 3.71 24.76
C ALA A 539 -14.14 2.27 25.23
N ARG A 540 -13.12 1.40 25.20
CA ARG A 540 -13.24 0.02 25.71
C ARG A 540 -13.54 -0.02 27.20
N GLU A 541 -12.81 0.75 28.02
CA GLU A 541 -13.07 0.83 29.48
C GLU A 541 -14.50 1.32 29.76
N THR A 542 -14.96 2.31 29.01
CA THR A 542 -16.33 2.83 29.10
C THR A 542 -17.36 1.76 28.75
N PHE A 543 -17.16 1.00 27.68
CA PHE A 543 -18.03 -0.11 27.30
C PHE A 543 -18.05 -1.24 28.35
N GLU A 544 -16.91 -1.54 28.98
CA GLU A 544 -16.79 -2.53 30.06
C GLU A 544 -17.53 -2.07 31.33
N ARG A 545 -17.33 -0.82 31.76
CA ARG A 545 -18.03 -0.23 32.92
C ARG A 545 -19.55 -0.18 32.73
N ILE A 546 -20.02 0.12 31.51
CA ILE A 546 -21.46 0.09 31.19
C ILE A 546 -21.98 -1.36 31.14
N ALA A 547 -21.23 -2.30 30.56
CA ALA A 547 -21.59 -3.72 30.53
C ALA A 547 -21.77 -4.31 31.95
N GLU A 548 -20.91 -3.93 32.90
CA GLU A 548 -21.06 -4.32 34.31
C GLU A 548 -22.24 -3.61 34.98
N ARG A 549 -22.31 -2.27 34.87
CA ARG A 549 -23.33 -1.45 35.54
C ARG A 549 -24.76 -1.83 35.17
N PHE A 550 -25.02 -2.07 33.88
CA PHE A 550 -26.33 -2.42 33.35
C PHE A 550 -26.52 -3.93 33.14
N LYS A 551 -25.50 -4.74 33.44
CA LYS A 551 -25.48 -6.22 33.26
C LYS A 551 -25.76 -6.64 31.80
N LEU A 552 -25.07 -6.01 30.86
CA LEU A 552 -25.17 -6.24 29.41
C LEU A 552 -23.82 -6.77 28.84
N PRO A 553 -23.51 -8.08 28.93
CA PRO A 553 -22.20 -8.64 28.52
C PRO A 553 -21.90 -8.60 27.01
N TRP A 554 -22.81 -8.03 26.20
CA TRP A 554 -22.59 -7.75 24.80
C TRP A 554 -22.00 -6.34 24.58
N PHE A 555 -22.22 -5.41 25.51
CA PHE A 555 -21.86 -4.00 25.38
C PHE A 555 -20.33 -3.80 25.39
N SER A 556 -19.59 -4.54 26.23
CA SER A 556 -18.12 -4.54 26.24
C SER A 556 -17.48 -5.03 24.93
N LYS A 557 -18.26 -5.67 24.06
CA LYS A 557 -17.84 -6.25 22.77
C LYS A 557 -18.30 -5.42 21.57
N LEU A 558 -18.77 -4.19 21.80
CA LEU A 558 -19.01 -3.21 20.75
C LEU A 558 -17.74 -2.98 19.93
N THR A 559 -17.89 -2.91 18.61
CA THR A 559 -16.78 -2.76 17.66
C THR A 559 -16.21 -1.35 17.74
N ILE A 560 -14.89 -1.22 17.89
CA ILE A 560 -14.19 0.06 17.74
C ILE A 560 -13.55 0.08 16.35
N VAL A 561 -14.06 0.95 15.48
CA VAL A 561 -13.47 1.25 14.17
C VAL A 561 -12.61 2.51 14.30
N ALA A 562 -11.40 2.50 13.74
CA ALA A 562 -10.60 3.70 13.58
C ALA A 562 -10.34 3.99 12.10
N SER A 563 -10.32 5.27 11.72
CA SER A 563 -9.89 5.75 10.41
C SER A 563 -9.05 7.03 10.57
N ASN A 564 -8.79 7.74 9.46
CA ASN A 564 -7.88 8.90 9.31
C ASN A 564 -6.37 8.56 9.31
N ASP A 565 -5.72 8.88 8.19
CA ASP A 565 -4.27 8.75 7.87
C ASP A 565 -3.52 7.52 8.45
N ILE A 566 -4.24 6.40 8.50
CA ILE A 566 -3.71 5.08 8.86
C ILE A 566 -2.81 4.55 7.74
N ASN A 567 -1.59 4.16 8.10
CA ASN A 567 -0.56 3.58 7.23
C ASN A 567 0.11 2.38 7.93
N GLU A 568 1.07 1.71 7.28
CA GLU A 568 1.75 0.56 7.88
C GLU A 568 2.43 0.88 9.22
N ASP A 569 3.10 2.02 9.28
CA ASP A 569 3.93 2.42 10.42
C ASP A 569 3.08 2.90 11.60
N THR A 570 1.94 3.56 11.34
CA THR A 570 0.96 3.88 12.41
C THR A 570 0.27 2.64 12.96
N ILE A 571 -0.05 1.62 12.14
CA ILE A 571 -0.58 0.34 12.67
C ILE A 571 0.43 -0.36 13.58
N LEU A 572 1.72 -0.36 13.21
CA LEU A 572 2.78 -0.90 14.06
C LEU A 572 2.85 -0.16 15.40
N SER A 573 2.84 1.18 15.39
CA SER A 573 2.85 1.98 16.63
C SER A 573 1.60 1.77 17.49
N LEU A 574 0.41 1.64 16.89
CA LEU A 574 -0.82 1.32 17.62
C LEU A 574 -0.74 -0.05 18.31
N ASN A 575 -0.22 -1.06 17.61
CA ASN A 575 0.01 -2.40 18.15
C ASN A 575 0.96 -2.40 19.35
N GLU A 576 2.07 -1.65 19.29
CA GLU A 576 3.02 -1.49 20.39
C GLU A 576 2.39 -0.81 21.62
N GLN A 577 1.47 0.13 21.41
CA GLN A 577 0.71 0.82 22.46
C GLN A 577 -0.45 -0.03 23.03
N GLY A 578 -0.71 -1.23 22.50
CA GLY A 578 -1.72 -2.14 23.03
C GLY A 578 -3.15 -1.63 22.90
N HIS A 579 -3.46 -0.94 21.80
CA HIS A 579 -4.78 -0.38 21.45
C HIS A 579 -5.95 -1.40 21.51
N LYS A 580 -7.20 -0.90 21.37
CA LYS A 580 -8.44 -1.71 21.46
C LYS A 580 -9.32 -1.62 20.21
N ILE A 581 -8.73 -1.28 19.07
CA ILE A 581 -9.40 -1.09 17.78
C ILE A 581 -9.61 -2.46 17.13
N ASP A 582 -10.87 -2.78 16.80
CA ASP A 582 -11.25 -4.05 16.17
C ASP A 582 -11.19 -3.98 14.63
N CYS A 583 -11.21 -2.77 14.05
CA CYS A 583 -11.26 -2.55 12.62
C CYS A 583 -10.56 -1.25 12.19
N PHE A 584 -9.74 -1.30 11.13
CA PHE A 584 -9.17 -0.12 10.48
C PHE A 584 -9.88 0.20 9.15
N GLY A 585 -10.36 1.43 9.01
CA GLY A 585 -10.89 2.00 7.77
C GLY A 585 -9.82 2.83 7.08
N ILE A 586 -9.15 2.26 6.08
CA ILE A 586 -7.92 2.82 5.49
C ILE A 586 -8.22 3.48 4.14
N GLY A 587 -7.77 4.73 3.99
CA GLY A 587 -8.07 5.59 2.85
C GLY A 587 -6.84 5.90 1.97
N THR A 588 -6.36 7.14 2.06
CA THR A 588 -5.40 7.76 1.13
C THR A 588 -4.13 6.92 0.90
N HIS A 589 -3.45 6.50 1.98
CA HIS A 589 -2.18 5.75 1.92
C HIS A 589 -2.30 4.38 1.23
N LEU A 590 -3.49 3.77 1.26
CA LEU A 590 -3.77 2.51 0.59
C LEU A 590 -4.00 2.75 -0.92
N VAL A 591 -5.05 3.49 -1.29
CA VAL A 591 -5.55 3.54 -2.68
C VAL A 591 -4.67 4.35 -3.63
N THR A 592 -3.87 5.27 -3.10
CA THR A 592 -2.86 6.02 -3.88
C THR A 592 -1.48 5.35 -3.84
N CYS A 593 -1.32 4.29 -3.05
CA CYS A 593 -0.02 3.67 -2.74
C CYS A 593 1.06 4.70 -2.34
N GLN A 594 0.69 5.74 -1.57
CA GLN A 594 1.41 7.02 -1.44
C GLN A 594 2.94 6.91 -1.24
N ARG A 595 3.43 5.92 -0.47
CA ARG A 595 4.87 5.66 -0.25
C ARG A 595 5.64 5.37 -1.54
N GLN A 596 4.98 4.79 -2.53
CA GLN A 596 5.50 4.50 -3.87
C GLN A 596 4.32 4.26 -4.84
N PRO A 597 3.85 5.28 -5.59
CA PRO A 597 2.62 5.18 -6.41
C PRO A 597 2.78 4.40 -7.72
N ALA A 598 3.94 3.78 -7.99
CA ALA A 598 4.18 2.97 -9.19
C ALA A 598 5.10 1.77 -8.90
N LEU A 599 4.77 0.58 -9.43
CA LEU A 599 5.59 -0.63 -9.28
C LEU A 599 6.84 -0.60 -10.18
N GLY A 600 6.75 -0.03 -11.38
CA GLY A 600 7.87 0.02 -12.33
C GLY A 600 8.05 -1.28 -13.11
N CYS A 601 6.93 -1.89 -13.54
CA CYS A 601 6.97 -2.90 -14.59
C CYS A 601 7.49 -2.32 -15.91
N VAL A 602 8.14 -3.16 -16.70
CA VAL A 602 8.61 -2.88 -18.06
C VAL A 602 8.27 -4.08 -18.95
N TYR A 603 7.92 -3.79 -20.20
CA TYR A 603 7.55 -4.78 -21.21
C TYR A 603 8.61 -4.75 -22.31
N LYS A 604 9.37 -5.83 -22.56
CA LYS A 604 10.51 -5.76 -23.48
C LYS A 604 10.64 -6.97 -24.38
N MET A 605 10.90 -6.72 -25.66
CA MET A 605 11.20 -7.74 -26.65
C MET A 605 12.45 -8.52 -26.22
N VAL A 606 12.35 -9.84 -26.27
CA VAL A 606 13.44 -10.79 -25.98
C VAL A 606 13.74 -11.68 -27.17
N GLU A 607 12.86 -11.75 -28.17
CA GLU A 607 13.01 -12.58 -29.37
C GLU A 607 12.20 -12.03 -30.54
N ILE A 608 12.68 -12.22 -31.78
CA ILE A 608 11.97 -11.92 -33.03
C ILE A 608 12.42 -12.88 -34.14
N ASN A 609 11.47 -13.52 -34.84
CA ASN A 609 11.70 -14.56 -35.85
C ASN A 609 12.63 -15.69 -35.34
N ASN A 610 12.41 -16.13 -34.10
CA ASN A 610 13.24 -17.07 -33.34
C ASN A 610 14.70 -16.60 -33.11
N GLN A 611 15.04 -15.34 -33.43
CA GLN A 611 16.32 -14.73 -33.11
C GLN A 611 16.24 -14.00 -31.75
N PRO A 612 17.05 -14.38 -30.76
CA PRO A 612 17.06 -13.75 -29.45
C PRO A 612 17.60 -12.30 -29.52
N ARG A 613 17.05 -11.42 -28.69
CA ARG A 613 17.40 -9.99 -28.62
C ARG A 613 17.77 -9.56 -27.21
N ILE A 614 18.82 -8.77 -27.09
CA ILE A 614 19.32 -8.17 -25.85
C ILE A 614 19.31 -6.64 -25.98
N LYS A 615 18.84 -5.94 -24.93
CA LYS A 615 18.90 -4.48 -24.81
C LYS A 615 20.00 -4.14 -23.82
N LEU A 616 21.11 -3.60 -24.30
CA LEU A 616 22.25 -3.17 -23.47
C LEU A 616 21.99 -1.81 -22.79
N SER A 617 22.77 -1.52 -21.75
CA SER A 617 22.59 -0.35 -20.88
C SER A 617 23.87 -0.06 -20.10
N GLN A 618 24.20 1.22 -19.87
CA GLN A 618 25.28 1.63 -18.97
C GLN A 618 25.03 1.13 -17.54
N ASP A 619 23.78 1.26 -17.07
CA ASP A 619 23.30 0.56 -15.90
C ASP A 619 23.06 -0.92 -16.24
N VAL A 620 23.99 -1.77 -15.83
CA VAL A 620 23.94 -3.25 -15.93
C VAL A 620 22.62 -3.81 -15.40
N GLY A 621 22.06 -3.22 -14.34
CA GLY A 621 20.77 -3.59 -13.77
C GLY A 621 19.57 -3.37 -14.69
N LYS A 622 19.72 -2.63 -15.79
CA LYS A 622 18.68 -2.40 -16.81
C LYS A 622 18.87 -3.22 -18.11
N VAL A 623 19.87 -4.09 -18.18
CA VAL A 623 20.06 -5.06 -19.30
C VAL A 623 18.95 -6.11 -19.26
N THR A 624 18.42 -6.50 -20.44
CA THR A 624 17.37 -7.54 -20.57
C THR A 624 17.97 -8.94 -20.70
N MET A 625 17.23 -9.96 -20.24
CA MET A 625 17.61 -11.37 -20.44
C MET A 625 17.01 -11.86 -21.77
N PRO A 626 17.83 -12.27 -22.75
CA PRO A 626 17.38 -12.55 -24.11
C PRO A 626 16.67 -13.91 -24.25
N GLY A 627 15.98 -14.09 -25.38
CA GLY A 627 15.27 -15.30 -25.77
C GLY A 627 13.97 -15.53 -25.01
N SER A 628 13.09 -16.37 -25.57
CA SER A 628 11.96 -16.96 -24.83
C SER A 628 12.49 -17.84 -23.71
N LYS A 629 11.91 -17.69 -22.51
CA LYS A 629 12.37 -18.35 -21.28
C LYS A 629 11.26 -19.17 -20.63
N ASN A 630 11.67 -20.19 -19.87
CA ASN A 630 10.86 -20.89 -18.87
C ASN A 630 11.26 -20.43 -17.47
N VAL A 631 10.35 -20.51 -16.50
CA VAL A 631 10.63 -20.13 -15.10
C VAL A 631 10.10 -21.19 -14.14
N PHE A 632 10.94 -21.57 -13.18
CA PHE A 632 10.64 -22.57 -12.17
C PHE A 632 10.96 -22.02 -10.77
N ARG A 633 10.06 -22.23 -9.82
CA ARG A 633 10.32 -21.98 -8.39
C ARG A 633 10.82 -23.25 -7.74
N LEU A 634 11.95 -23.15 -7.04
CA LEU A 634 12.63 -24.27 -6.39
C LEU A 634 12.43 -24.19 -4.88
N TYR A 635 11.97 -25.30 -4.29
CA TYR A 635 11.61 -25.40 -2.88
C TYR A 635 12.65 -26.19 -2.07
N GLY A 636 12.79 -25.82 -0.79
CA GLY A 636 13.69 -26.45 0.16
C GLY A 636 13.04 -27.57 0.98
N ALA A 637 13.87 -28.30 1.74
CA ALA A 637 13.40 -29.34 2.66
C ALA A 637 12.57 -28.81 3.85
N ASP A 638 12.59 -27.49 4.07
CA ASP A 638 11.71 -26.75 4.98
C ASP A 638 10.33 -26.43 4.37
N GLY A 639 10.08 -26.80 3.11
CA GLY A 639 8.84 -26.51 2.39
C GLY A 639 8.74 -25.06 1.88
N HIS A 640 9.81 -24.26 2.01
CA HIS A 640 9.83 -22.87 1.59
C HIS A 640 10.45 -22.67 0.20
N ALA A 641 10.03 -21.61 -0.49
CA ALA A 641 10.65 -21.19 -1.74
C ALA A 641 12.06 -20.65 -1.49
N LEU A 642 13.06 -21.17 -2.22
CA LEU A 642 14.48 -20.83 -2.03
C LEU A 642 15.01 -19.84 -3.07
N ILE A 643 14.54 -20.00 -4.32
CA ILE A 643 15.02 -19.32 -5.52
C ILE A 643 14.03 -19.50 -6.67
N ASP A 644 13.87 -18.47 -7.50
CA ASP A 644 13.22 -18.58 -8.80
C ASP A 644 14.31 -18.68 -9.88
N LEU A 645 14.23 -19.73 -10.70
CA LEU A 645 15.20 -20.09 -11.72
C LEU A 645 14.60 -19.86 -13.11
N LEU A 646 15.26 -19.01 -13.91
CA LEU A 646 14.98 -18.85 -15.33
C LEU A 646 15.87 -19.79 -16.15
N GLN A 647 15.29 -20.39 -17.20
CA GLN A 647 15.96 -21.22 -18.20
C GLN A 647 15.58 -20.76 -19.60
N ARG A 648 16.37 -21.14 -20.61
CA ARG A 648 15.93 -21.09 -22.01
C ARG A 648 14.83 -22.13 -22.25
N VAL A 649 14.04 -21.95 -23.31
CA VAL A 649 12.96 -22.89 -23.67
C VAL A 649 13.42 -24.26 -24.18
N ASP A 650 14.70 -24.39 -24.59
CA ASP A 650 15.33 -25.62 -25.08
C ASP A 650 16.08 -26.41 -23.99
N GLU A 651 16.09 -25.94 -22.74
CA GLU A 651 16.65 -26.68 -21.61
C GLU A 651 15.64 -27.67 -21.02
N ASN A 652 16.14 -28.82 -20.54
CA ASN A 652 15.36 -29.71 -19.69
C ASN A 652 14.97 -28.98 -18.37
N PRO A 653 13.71 -29.11 -17.91
CA PRO A 653 13.30 -28.62 -16.60
C PRO A 653 14.15 -29.20 -15.45
N PRO A 654 14.36 -28.48 -14.34
CA PRO A 654 15.01 -29.02 -13.17
C PRO A 654 14.14 -30.12 -12.53
N GLU A 655 14.77 -31.19 -12.08
CA GLU A 655 14.10 -32.32 -11.42
C GLU A 655 14.28 -32.31 -9.90
N VAL A 656 13.29 -32.86 -9.18
CA VAL A 656 13.34 -33.06 -7.73
C VAL A 656 14.51 -33.98 -7.36
N GLY A 657 15.29 -33.59 -6.35
CA GLY A 657 16.48 -34.32 -5.90
C GLY A 657 17.71 -34.18 -6.80
N GLN A 658 17.61 -33.58 -8.00
CA GLN A 658 18.77 -33.31 -8.85
C GLN A 658 19.48 -32.01 -8.45
N LYS A 659 20.81 -31.97 -8.62
CA LYS A 659 21.66 -30.84 -8.22
C LYS A 659 21.78 -29.81 -9.35
N VAL A 660 21.09 -28.69 -9.22
CA VAL A 660 21.04 -27.60 -10.20
C VAL A 660 22.02 -26.49 -9.83
N LEU A 661 22.79 -25.97 -10.80
CA LEU A 661 23.61 -24.78 -10.63
C LEU A 661 22.80 -23.52 -10.96
N CYS A 662 22.58 -22.67 -9.95
CA CYS A 662 21.86 -21.40 -10.08
C CYS A 662 22.85 -20.24 -10.01
N ARG A 663 22.88 -19.36 -11.03
CA ARG A 663 23.80 -18.21 -11.12
C ARG A 663 23.01 -16.91 -11.13
N HIS A 664 23.48 -15.89 -10.40
CA HIS A 664 22.91 -14.54 -10.51
C HIS A 664 23.26 -13.96 -11.89
N PRO A 665 22.30 -13.45 -12.68
CA PRO A 665 22.49 -13.13 -14.10
C PRO A 665 23.58 -12.11 -14.41
N PHE A 666 23.97 -11.26 -13.45
CA PHE A 666 24.92 -10.15 -13.64
C PHE A 666 26.00 -10.03 -12.55
N GLN A 667 26.20 -11.05 -11.69
CA GLN A 667 27.22 -10.99 -10.62
C GLN A 667 27.84 -12.38 -10.43
N GLU A 668 28.98 -12.62 -11.07
CA GLU A 668 29.60 -13.95 -11.26
C GLU A 668 29.85 -14.70 -9.95
N SER A 669 30.23 -13.98 -8.91
CA SER A 669 30.52 -14.51 -7.57
C SER A 669 29.28 -15.04 -6.84
N LYS A 670 28.07 -14.59 -7.22
CA LYS A 670 26.80 -15.03 -6.63
C LYS A 670 26.26 -16.23 -7.42
N ARG A 671 26.73 -17.41 -7.06
CA ARG A 671 26.26 -18.70 -7.58
C ARG A 671 26.11 -19.72 -6.45
N ALA A 672 25.12 -20.59 -6.56
CA ALA A 672 24.84 -21.63 -5.58
C ALA A 672 24.34 -22.91 -6.27
N TYR A 673 24.59 -24.06 -5.63
CA TYR A 673 23.91 -25.30 -5.99
C TYR A 673 22.63 -25.45 -5.17
N VAL A 674 21.54 -25.85 -5.83
CA VAL A 674 20.26 -26.15 -5.20
C VAL A 674 19.89 -27.60 -5.52
N ILE A 675 19.38 -28.32 -4.52
CA ILE A 675 18.77 -29.63 -4.66
C ILE A 675 17.31 -29.45 -4.24
N PRO A 676 16.36 -29.32 -5.17
CA PRO A 676 14.99 -28.98 -4.85
C PRO A 676 14.23 -30.21 -4.35
N THR A 677 13.40 -30.03 -3.32
CA THR A 677 12.44 -31.05 -2.85
C THR A 677 11.11 -30.99 -3.61
N GLN A 678 10.78 -29.82 -4.13
CA GLN A 678 9.67 -29.57 -5.06
C GLN A 678 10.14 -28.57 -6.12
N VAL A 679 9.66 -28.78 -7.35
CA VAL A 679 9.84 -27.89 -8.50
C VAL A 679 8.46 -27.46 -8.98
N GLU A 680 8.25 -26.16 -9.16
CA GLU A 680 6.98 -25.58 -9.62
C GLU A 680 7.22 -24.79 -10.91
N PRO A 681 6.72 -25.23 -12.09
CA PRO A 681 6.72 -24.39 -13.29
C PRO A 681 5.73 -23.23 -13.10
N LEU A 682 6.20 -21.99 -13.17
CA LEU A 682 5.38 -20.83 -12.84
C LEU A 682 4.42 -20.42 -13.95
N TYR A 683 4.76 -20.64 -15.23
CA TYR A 683 3.92 -20.23 -16.36
C TYR A 683 2.80 -21.21 -16.68
N ARG A 684 1.63 -20.66 -17.00
CA ARG A 684 0.54 -21.33 -17.73
C ARG A 684 0.13 -20.50 -18.94
N VAL A 685 -0.35 -21.14 -20.00
CA VAL A 685 -0.97 -20.46 -21.15
C VAL A 685 -2.37 -20.02 -20.72
N TYR A 686 -2.65 -18.72 -20.79
CA TYR A 686 -3.94 -18.11 -20.44
C TYR A 686 -4.72 -17.58 -21.65
N TRP A 687 -4.04 -17.25 -22.74
CA TRP A 687 -4.66 -16.87 -24.02
C TRP A 687 -3.95 -17.60 -25.16
N THR A 688 -4.71 -18.17 -26.10
CA THR A 688 -4.18 -18.71 -27.37
C THR A 688 -5.35 -18.93 -28.35
N GLU A 689 -5.08 -18.95 -29.65
CA GLU A 689 -6.10 -19.16 -30.71
C GLU A 689 -7.31 -18.19 -30.64
N GLY A 690 -7.10 -16.97 -30.12
CA GLY A 690 -8.15 -15.96 -29.95
C GLY A 690 -9.18 -16.27 -28.86
N ARG A 691 -8.76 -16.94 -27.78
CA ARG A 691 -9.62 -17.30 -26.66
C ARG A 691 -8.86 -17.47 -25.35
N VAL A 692 -9.56 -17.30 -24.24
CA VAL A 692 -9.05 -17.65 -22.90
C VAL A 692 -8.87 -19.17 -22.80
N ALA A 693 -7.66 -19.61 -22.48
CA ALA A 693 -7.24 -21.02 -22.48
C ALA A 693 -7.46 -21.75 -21.14
N GLN A 694 -7.82 -21.00 -20.07
CA GLN A 694 -8.04 -21.53 -18.72
C GLN A 694 -9.41 -21.11 -18.18
N VAL A 695 -9.92 -21.85 -17.19
CA VAL A 695 -10.98 -21.31 -16.34
C VAL A 695 -10.35 -20.28 -15.41
N LEU A 696 -10.80 -19.03 -15.48
CA LEU A 696 -10.33 -17.97 -14.58
C LEU A 696 -10.89 -18.20 -13.17
N PRO A 697 -10.05 -18.06 -12.12
CA PRO A 697 -10.48 -18.19 -10.73
C PRO A 697 -11.43 -17.06 -10.32
N SER A 698 -12.27 -17.32 -9.34
CA SER A 698 -13.04 -16.29 -8.63
C SER A 698 -12.14 -15.39 -7.77
N LEU A 699 -12.67 -14.23 -7.39
CA LEU A 699 -11.95 -13.25 -6.55
C LEU A 699 -11.50 -13.85 -5.21
N GLU A 700 -12.30 -14.74 -4.62
CA GLU A 700 -11.95 -15.41 -3.36
C GLU A 700 -10.86 -16.47 -3.56
N GLU A 701 -10.87 -17.24 -4.64
CA GLU A 701 -9.78 -18.18 -4.98
C GLU A 701 -8.46 -17.44 -5.24
N VAL A 702 -8.49 -16.23 -5.82
CA VAL A 702 -7.31 -15.36 -5.94
C VAL A 702 -6.84 -14.87 -4.57
N ARG A 703 -7.75 -14.42 -3.70
CA ARG A 703 -7.46 -13.98 -2.32
C ARG A 703 -6.88 -15.11 -1.46
N GLU A 704 -7.41 -16.33 -1.59
CA GLU A 704 -6.84 -17.54 -0.98
C GLU A 704 -5.46 -17.86 -1.56
N ARG A 705 -5.24 -17.72 -2.87
CA ARG A 705 -3.91 -17.90 -3.50
C ARG A 705 -2.89 -16.90 -2.95
N VAL A 706 -3.24 -15.63 -2.75
CA VAL A 706 -2.37 -14.64 -2.06
C VAL A 706 -1.97 -15.15 -0.68
N GLN A 707 -2.96 -15.56 0.12
CA GLN A 707 -2.72 -16.04 1.47
C GLN A 707 -1.99 -17.38 1.54
N ALA A 708 -2.03 -18.21 0.49
CA ALA A 708 -1.24 -19.43 0.37
C ALA A 708 0.20 -19.14 -0.11
N SER A 709 0.35 -18.30 -1.13
CA SER A 709 1.64 -17.94 -1.73
C SER A 709 2.52 -17.17 -0.72
N LEU A 710 1.93 -16.32 0.12
CA LEU A 710 2.65 -15.67 1.24
C LEU A 710 3.10 -16.64 2.35
N ARG A 711 2.63 -17.90 2.39
CA ARG A 711 3.13 -18.93 3.32
C ARG A 711 4.35 -19.66 2.79
N THR A 712 4.54 -19.75 1.47
CA THR A 712 5.73 -20.39 0.88
C THR A 712 7.00 -19.61 1.17
N LEU A 713 6.90 -18.30 1.44
CA LEU A 713 8.04 -17.46 1.79
C LEU A 713 8.41 -17.59 3.28
N ARG A 714 9.71 -17.72 3.54
CA ARG A 714 10.30 -17.64 4.90
C ARG A 714 10.03 -16.26 5.52
N GLN A 715 10.02 -16.19 6.85
CA GLN A 715 9.60 -14.97 7.57
C GLN A 715 10.60 -13.80 7.45
N ASP A 716 11.85 -14.07 7.07
CA ASP A 716 12.89 -13.07 6.82
C ASP A 716 12.67 -12.27 5.52
N HIS A 717 12.07 -12.87 4.49
CA HIS A 717 11.63 -12.19 3.26
C HIS A 717 10.41 -11.28 3.46
N LYS A 718 9.69 -11.42 4.59
CA LYS A 718 8.39 -10.78 4.87
C LYS A 718 8.44 -9.69 5.94
N ARG A 719 9.62 -9.24 6.35
CA ARG A 719 9.79 -8.19 7.36
C ARG A 719 9.51 -6.81 6.76
N THR A 720 8.86 -5.93 7.53
CA THR A 720 8.64 -4.52 7.15
C THR A 720 9.97 -3.75 7.07
N LEU A 721 10.88 -4.02 8.00
CA LEU A 721 12.21 -3.41 8.09
C LEU A 721 13.30 -4.44 7.72
N ASN A 722 14.23 -4.03 6.85
CA ASN A 722 15.38 -4.82 6.39
C ASN A 722 15.05 -6.30 6.07
N PRO A 723 14.07 -6.56 5.18
CA PRO A 723 13.80 -7.91 4.70
C PRO A 723 15.03 -8.51 4.00
N THR A 724 15.15 -9.83 4.05
CA THR A 724 16.22 -10.55 3.36
C THR A 724 15.89 -10.68 1.87
N PRO A 725 16.81 -10.34 0.93
CA PRO A 725 16.55 -10.47 -0.49
C PRO A 725 16.16 -11.88 -0.94
N TYR A 726 15.09 -11.98 -1.72
CA TYR A 726 14.77 -13.23 -2.40
C TYR A 726 15.73 -13.45 -3.58
N LYS A 727 15.96 -14.72 -3.94
CA LYS A 727 16.94 -15.07 -4.98
C LYS A 727 16.24 -15.27 -6.31
N VAL A 728 16.71 -14.58 -7.33
CA VAL A 728 16.35 -14.83 -8.73
C VAL A 728 17.64 -15.15 -9.48
N ALA A 729 17.64 -16.24 -10.24
CA ALA A 729 18.81 -16.77 -10.91
C ALA A 729 18.49 -17.30 -12.31
N VAL A 730 19.55 -17.51 -13.08
CA VAL A 730 19.55 -18.17 -14.38
C VAL A 730 20.27 -19.52 -14.28
N SER A 731 19.96 -20.44 -15.19
CA SER A 731 20.76 -21.65 -15.43
C SER A 731 22.17 -21.31 -15.91
N ASP A 732 23.08 -22.29 -15.89
CA ASP A 732 24.41 -22.12 -16.46
C ASP A 732 24.35 -21.82 -17.97
N ASN A 733 23.48 -22.51 -18.71
CA ASN A 733 23.28 -22.30 -20.14
C ASN A 733 22.78 -20.88 -20.45
N LEU A 734 21.74 -20.41 -19.73
CA LEU A 734 21.21 -19.06 -19.90
C LEU A 734 22.22 -18.00 -19.43
N TYR A 735 23.02 -18.27 -18.38
CA TYR A 735 24.11 -17.38 -17.94
C TYR A 735 25.14 -17.19 -19.05
N ASN A 736 25.70 -18.28 -19.57
CA ASN A 736 26.76 -18.23 -20.59
C ASN A 736 26.22 -17.55 -21.86
N PHE A 737 25.00 -17.91 -22.27
CA PHE A 737 24.31 -17.32 -23.41
C PHE A 737 24.03 -15.81 -23.26
N ILE A 738 23.70 -15.31 -22.06
CA ILE A 738 23.60 -13.86 -21.78
C ILE A 738 24.93 -13.15 -22.07
N HIS A 739 26.05 -13.73 -21.64
CA HIS A 739 27.37 -13.12 -21.79
C HIS A 739 27.88 -13.18 -23.25
N GLU A 740 27.64 -14.30 -23.95
CA GLU A 740 27.91 -14.43 -25.38
C GLU A 740 27.14 -13.38 -26.20
N LEU A 741 25.83 -13.26 -25.99
CA LEU A 741 25.01 -12.33 -26.75
C LEU A 741 25.28 -10.86 -26.36
N TRP A 742 25.68 -10.59 -25.11
CA TRP A 742 26.19 -9.27 -24.70
C TRP A 742 27.46 -8.93 -25.50
N LEU A 743 28.48 -9.78 -25.48
CA LEU A 743 29.76 -9.52 -26.16
C LEU A 743 29.60 -9.34 -27.68
N GLN A 744 28.63 -10.02 -28.30
CA GLN A 744 28.28 -9.85 -29.72
C GLN A 744 27.57 -8.53 -30.05
N ASN A 745 26.94 -7.86 -29.07
CA ASN A 745 26.14 -6.65 -29.28
C ASN A 745 26.73 -5.40 -28.61
N ALA A 746 27.79 -5.53 -27.80
CA ALA A 746 28.49 -4.41 -27.21
C ALA A 746 29.39 -3.74 -28.25
N PRO A 747 29.27 -2.42 -28.50
CA PRO A 747 30.16 -1.72 -29.40
C PRO A 747 31.58 -1.71 -28.83
N ILE A 748 32.56 -2.06 -29.66
CA ILE A 748 33.98 -1.89 -29.34
C ILE A 748 34.28 -0.41 -29.48
N GLY A 749 34.64 0.25 -28.37
CA GLY A 749 35.09 1.64 -28.39
C GLY A 749 36.53 1.75 -28.87
N GLU A 750 36.77 2.58 -29.87
CA GLU A 750 38.10 3.07 -30.19
C GLU A 750 38.44 4.23 -29.24
N LEU A 751 39.64 4.21 -28.66
CA LEU A 751 40.13 5.26 -27.76
C LEU A 751 41.24 6.04 -28.48
N SER A 752 40.93 7.30 -28.81
CA SER A 752 41.82 8.28 -29.44
C SER A 752 42.39 9.26 -28.41
#